data_AF-A0A964VDE4-F1
#
_entry.id   AF-A0A964VDE4-F1
#
_cell.length_a   1.000
_cell.length_b   1.000
_cell.length_c   1.000
_cell.angle_alpha   90.00
_cell.angle_beta   90.00
_cell.angle_gamma   90.00
#
_symmetry.space_group_name_H-M   'P 1'
#
loop_
_entity.id
_entity.type
_entity.pdbx_description
1 polymer ?
#
loop_
_entity_poly.entity_id
_entity_poly.type
_entity_poly.pdbx_seq_one_letter_code
_entity_poly.pdbx_strand_id
1 'polypeptide(L)'
;MQRCCNKKLIKFYFGQVFACLLTGFACIPSLALADIFDAPEIPKPLKSKDLKNWMKDLAPSETERVKCEQAFDVYVDQWELLRDQVIRPAQAKHDAAIRGGDVDGNSASDANEKDPREVAWSRAVASAYASIGNMERAMFSAMREAQSNEAQQSKVDRFAAARARKRASAVVRGVPLNLPSVPKGAQLAEEKLAAIDKRSCEWELSATPLVERIAAASLGEKSADRIEELKRKLITSERSAVRDIAAQLPPDAAQKYKAQFARKALGGLSSWSLLAFNSPDVLRRQLADANRAEQENKSALAKIDQWQQQRDQLNEAALDALTAENFFPEAMQDMNAKFAQMNASSIADIAQAANMPELGSANEAMPFSFESGDGDGAIDLSELGNQGGAMMFTSVSSSQIMGDTGAGMGATFFAADGNAMPEGAIQGAKTMMVITSTGDAGAANMGVSANVSMNIQVGEGGNGKMTPELAEKIAQLVKEKVGEQVGDQIEAQVGDQIDAQVDSQVGAAIAQSMRQSSGATDSNKGVSESMTNDMPQDMLGGMQQFRTLSRQDIEQLRLRLAVPEAHRAVWDSLANDLLQSNDEWSKNKSGPGNMFHMPQPGEDMAAFMKNSHERAEALAKLEEAWFDDLASGVQGLDAAQVERERGRRALVRAFAAVKNSPMPMPNIMMSRWSKVDLYAATDALPAQARAQVLPTLDACRTQILQELANVPDKLDAFNAVQMSAMKMESNADDAGHENIQILMSMDDSKMAELEKARKPLTAAWKAVEQLQAANVETVAEKLDAANAAFFRRAVRKQTHPEVFRTQEKVDGAIERIIALPALTPAQLQAVTALANDYHQRADTLIARSIEHTQRNDAAMTTMMEGSAQAQPANMAKQERAMVSTDIARGDASYDREELNARALRQLRAVLSAEQAKAAKVN
;
A
#
# COMPACT_ATOMS: atom_id res chain seq x y z
N MET A 1 -5.94 1.88 31.05
CA MET A 1 -5.15 2.09 29.81
C MET A 1 -4.77 0.74 29.21
N GLN A 2 -5.76 0.06 28.63
CA GLN A 2 -5.60 -1.23 27.96
C GLN A 2 -6.59 -1.23 26.78
N ARG A 3 -6.12 -1.72 25.62
CA ARG A 3 -6.80 -1.87 24.31
C ARG A 3 -6.76 -0.66 23.36
N CYS A 4 -5.99 -0.80 22.27
CA CYS A 4 -6.50 -0.90 20.90
C CYS A 4 -5.34 -0.95 19.88
N CYS A 5 -5.08 -2.12 19.28
CA CYS A 5 -4.48 -2.22 17.95
C CYS A 5 -5.01 -3.46 17.24
N ASN A 6 -5.38 -3.25 15.98
CA ASN A 6 -6.39 -3.99 15.23
C ASN A 6 -5.76 -5.13 14.40
N LYS A 7 -6.00 -6.40 14.79
CA LYS A 7 -5.74 -7.59 13.96
C LYS A 7 -7.10 -8.20 13.58
N LYS A 8 -7.74 -7.77 12.49
CA LYS A 8 -8.92 -8.51 11.98
C LYS A 8 -9.31 -8.29 10.51
N LEU A 9 -8.71 -7.36 9.75
CA LEU A 9 -9.10 -7.15 8.34
C LEU A 9 -8.27 -7.94 7.29
N ILE A 10 -7.20 -8.65 7.69
CA ILE A 10 -6.30 -9.35 6.74
C ILE A 10 -6.71 -10.81 6.48
N LYS A 11 -7.58 -11.40 7.30
CA LYS A 11 -7.82 -12.86 7.26
C LYS A 11 -8.84 -13.33 6.21
N PHE A 12 -9.72 -12.48 5.69
CA PHE A 12 -10.77 -12.91 4.75
C PHE A 12 -10.38 -12.77 3.27
N TYR A 13 -9.50 -11.82 2.92
CA TYR A 13 -8.99 -11.68 1.54
C TYR A 13 -7.81 -12.61 1.21
N PHE A 14 -7.02 -13.02 2.22
CA PHE A 14 -5.88 -13.92 2.01
C PHE A 14 -6.29 -15.38 1.80
N GLY A 15 -7.42 -15.85 2.34
CA GLY A 15 -7.79 -17.27 2.24
C GLY A 15 -8.13 -17.73 0.81
N GLN A 16 -8.75 -16.86 0.00
CA GLN A 16 -9.29 -17.22 -1.31
C GLN A 16 -8.31 -16.92 -2.46
N VAL A 17 -7.51 -15.85 -2.35
CA VAL A 17 -6.43 -15.53 -3.31
C VAL A 17 -5.24 -16.48 -3.17
N PHE A 18 -4.96 -16.95 -1.95
CA PHE A 18 -3.84 -17.87 -1.68
C PHE A 18 -4.16 -19.31 -2.08
N ALA A 19 -5.44 -19.70 -2.09
CA ALA A 19 -5.89 -20.99 -2.61
C ALA A 19 -5.74 -21.07 -4.14
N CYS A 20 -6.07 -20.00 -4.89
CA CYS A 20 -5.92 -19.98 -6.36
C CYS A 20 -4.46 -19.87 -6.83
N LEU A 21 -3.58 -19.23 -6.05
CA LEU A 21 -2.14 -19.12 -6.37
C LEU A 21 -1.38 -20.45 -6.14
N LEU A 22 -1.82 -21.29 -5.21
CA LEU A 22 -1.13 -22.56 -4.89
C LEU A 22 -1.48 -23.70 -5.87
N THR A 23 -2.70 -23.76 -6.41
CA THR A 23 -3.08 -24.80 -7.37
C THR A 23 -2.42 -24.63 -8.75
N GLY A 24 -2.05 -23.40 -9.13
CA GLY A 24 -1.33 -23.13 -10.39
C GLY A 24 0.16 -23.49 -10.37
N PHE A 25 0.79 -23.54 -9.19
CA PHE A 25 2.24 -23.75 -9.05
C PHE A 25 2.66 -25.21 -8.88
N ALA A 26 1.74 -26.14 -8.60
CA ALA A 26 2.08 -27.50 -8.20
C ALA A 26 2.36 -28.50 -9.36
N CYS A 27 2.16 -28.13 -10.63
CA CYS A 27 2.26 -29.07 -11.75
C CYS A 27 3.11 -28.63 -12.96
N ILE A 28 4.01 -27.65 -12.81
CA ILE A 28 4.84 -27.19 -13.94
C ILE A 28 6.33 -27.53 -13.69
N PRO A 29 6.99 -28.32 -14.56
CA PRO A 29 8.38 -28.71 -14.39
C PRO A 29 9.32 -27.51 -14.44
N SER A 30 10.40 -27.57 -13.64
CA SER A 30 11.36 -26.48 -13.39
C SER A 30 12.11 -25.94 -14.63
N LEU A 31 11.96 -26.57 -15.80
CA LEU A 31 12.48 -26.08 -17.09
C LEU A 31 11.53 -25.07 -17.77
N ALA A 32 10.22 -25.10 -17.50
CA ALA A 32 9.27 -24.13 -18.06
C ALA A 32 9.24 -22.80 -17.29
N LEU A 33 9.72 -22.76 -16.04
CA LEU A 33 9.92 -21.50 -15.30
C LEU A 33 11.09 -20.66 -15.83
N ALA A 34 11.94 -21.24 -16.70
CA ALA A 34 12.97 -20.51 -17.43
C ALA A 34 12.46 -19.88 -18.74
N ASP A 35 11.17 -19.99 -19.08
CA ASP A 35 10.57 -19.22 -20.19
C ASP A 35 9.41 -18.34 -19.73
N ILE A 36 8.90 -18.50 -18.50
CA ILE A 36 8.02 -17.52 -17.83
C ILE A 36 8.89 -16.43 -17.18
N PHE A 37 9.92 -15.97 -17.88
CA PHE A 37 10.67 -14.80 -17.44
C PHE A 37 9.81 -13.58 -17.71
N ASP A 38 9.21 -13.00 -16.66
CA ASP A 38 8.45 -11.76 -16.82
C ASP A 38 9.29 -10.73 -17.59
N ALA A 39 8.62 -10.01 -18.48
CA ALA A 39 9.21 -8.94 -19.27
C ALA A 39 10.06 -8.00 -18.38
N PRO A 40 11.21 -7.50 -18.88
CA PRO A 40 12.10 -6.64 -18.10
C PRO A 40 11.34 -5.45 -17.51
N GLU A 41 11.51 -5.22 -16.21
CA GLU A 41 10.84 -4.12 -15.52
C GLU A 41 11.53 -2.79 -15.79
N ILE A 42 10.72 -1.76 -16.00
CA ILE A 42 11.23 -0.39 -16.12
C ILE A 42 11.73 0.05 -14.75
N PRO A 43 12.96 0.57 -14.64
CA PRO A 43 13.45 1.06 -13.37
C PRO A 43 12.55 2.14 -12.79
N LYS A 44 12.13 1.95 -11.52
CA LYS A 44 11.33 2.95 -10.81
C LYS A 44 12.07 4.30 -10.80
N PRO A 45 11.40 5.42 -11.12
CA PRO A 45 12.03 6.74 -11.12
C PRO A 45 12.46 7.19 -9.73
N LEU A 46 13.35 8.17 -9.66
CA LEU A 46 13.68 8.84 -8.40
C LEU A 46 12.51 9.68 -7.91
N LYS A 47 12.31 9.71 -6.59
CA LYS A 47 11.25 10.48 -5.95
C LYS A 47 11.82 11.68 -5.18
N SER A 48 11.00 12.70 -4.97
CA SER A 48 11.27 13.81 -4.06
C SER A 48 11.63 13.35 -2.64
N LYS A 49 11.12 12.19 -2.22
CA LYS A 49 11.52 11.54 -0.96
C LYS A 49 12.99 11.10 -0.96
N ASP A 50 13.50 10.60 -2.09
CA ASP A 50 14.90 10.23 -2.23
C ASP A 50 15.79 11.48 -2.13
N LEU A 51 15.41 12.56 -2.83
CA LEU A 51 16.08 13.85 -2.71
C LEU A 51 16.09 14.36 -1.28
N LYS A 52 14.94 14.33 -0.57
CA LYS A 52 14.85 14.76 0.83
C LYS A 52 15.81 13.99 1.74
N ASN A 53 15.91 12.67 1.55
CA ASN A 53 16.84 11.84 2.31
C ASN A 53 18.30 12.23 2.01
N TRP A 54 18.64 12.45 0.74
CA TRP A 54 19.98 12.90 0.36
C TRP A 54 20.33 14.28 0.91
N MET A 55 19.38 15.24 0.89
CA MET A 55 19.61 16.56 1.45
C MET A 55 19.83 16.50 2.96
N LYS A 56 19.11 15.62 3.67
CA LYS A 56 19.33 15.37 5.10
C LYS A 56 20.74 14.82 5.37
N ASP A 57 21.20 13.89 4.55
CA ASP A 57 22.51 13.25 4.72
C ASP A 57 23.68 14.15 4.27
N LEU A 58 23.47 15.01 3.28
CA LEU A 58 24.46 15.97 2.77
C LEU A 58 24.61 17.20 3.67
N ALA A 59 23.52 17.62 4.32
CA ALA A 59 23.41 18.89 5.04
C ALA A 59 23.99 20.08 4.22
N PRO A 60 23.51 20.30 2.98
CA PRO A 60 24.02 21.38 2.13
C PRO A 60 23.61 22.75 2.68
N SER A 61 24.38 23.78 2.36
CA SER A 61 23.92 25.16 2.52
C SER A 61 22.70 25.43 1.63
N GLU A 62 21.93 26.48 1.93
CA GLU A 62 20.69 26.77 1.19
C GLU A 62 20.94 27.00 -0.31
N THR A 63 22.04 27.66 -0.67
CA THR A 63 22.42 27.85 -2.09
C THR A 63 22.73 26.53 -2.79
N GLU A 64 23.41 25.60 -2.11
CA GLU A 64 23.71 24.27 -2.65
C GLU A 64 22.46 23.40 -2.75
N ARG A 65 21.56 23.50 -1.76
CA ARG A 65 20.24 22.84 -1.76
C ARG A 65 19.42 23.26 -2.97
N VAL A 66 19.28 24.56 -3.24
CA VAL A 66 18.53 25.07 -4.39
C VAL A 66 19.07 24.53 -5.71
N LYS A 67 20.40 24.46 -5.88
CA LYS A 67 21.02 23.86 -7.08
C LYS A 67 20.72 22.36 -7.21
N CYS A 68 20.77 21.62 -6.11
CA CYS A 68 20.42 20.20 -6.11
C CYS A 68 18.93 19.97 -6.44
N GLU A 69 18.06 20.81 -5.88
CA GLU A 69 16.62 20.81 -6.17
C GLU A 69 16.33 21.12 -7.65
N GLN A 70 17.02 22.10 -8.23
CA GLN A 70 16.92 22.42 -9.67
C GLN A 70 17.40 21.27 -10.55
N ALA A 71 18.54 20.64 -10.22
CA ALA A 71 19.04 19.48 -10.96
C ALA A 71 18.04 18.31 -10.93
N PHE A 72 17.40 18.09 -9.77
CA PHE A 72 16.37 17.08 -9.61
C PHE A 72 15.10 17.40 -10.40
N ASP A 73 14.64 18.65 -10.42
CA ASP A 73 13.47 19.06 -11.19
C ASP A 73 13.69 18.85 -12.70
N VAL A 74 14.90 19.11 -13.22
CA VAL A 74 15.27 18.80 -14.61
C VAL A 74 15.20 17.29 -14.89
N TYR A 75 15.66 16.45 -13.95
CA TYR A 75 15.51 15.00 -14.07
C TYR A 75 14.03 14.59 -14.13
N VAL A 76 13.18 15.16 -13.28
CA VAL A 76 11.74 14.84 -13.25
C VAL A 76 11.07 15.23 -14.58
N ASP A 77 11.38 16.42 -15.13
CA ASP A 77 10.86 16.85 -16.44
C ASP A 77 11.24 15.87 -17.57
N GLN A 78 12.51 15.48 -17.63
CA GLN A 78 12.99 14.55 -18.64
C GLN A 78 12.41 13.15 -18.47
N TRP A 79 12.20 12.71 -17.22
CA TRP A 79 11.52 11.46 -16.91
C TRP A 79 10.06 11.46 -17.36
N GLU A 80 9.31 12.52 -17.07
CA GLU A 80 7.92 12.67 -17.52
C GLU A 80 7.82 12.58 -19.05
N LEU A 81 8.74 13.26 -19.75
CA LEU A 81 8.83 13.22 -21.21
C LEU A 81 9.14 11.81 -21.73
N LEU A 82 10.16 11.14 -21.18
CA LEU A 82 10.53 9.78 -21.56
C LEU A 82 9.37 8.81 -21.33
N ARG A 83 8.69 8.95 -20.20
CA ARG A 83 7.59 8.07 -19.85
C ARG A 83 6.41 8.25 -20.80
N ASP A 84 6.02 9.48 -21.05
CA ASP A 84 4.81 9.79 -21.80
C ASP A 84 4.99 9.56 -23.30
N GLN A 85 6.21 9.75 -23.83
CA GLN A 85 6.51 9.58 -25.26
C GLN A 85 6.99 8.17 -25.64
N VAL A 86 7.66 7.45 -24.73
CA VAL A 86 8.30 6.16 -25.05
C VAL A 86 7.65 5.02 -24.28
N ILE A 87 7.62 5.12 -22.95
CA ILE A 87 7.20 4.00 -22.09
C ILE A 87 5.71 3.70 -22.24
N ARG A 88 4.84 4.69 -21.98
CA ARG A 88 3.38 4.49 -22.01
C ARG A 88 2.87 4.03 -23.38
N PRO A 89 3.31 4.60 -24.51
CA PRO A 89 2.89 4.10 -25.83
C PRO A 89 3.37 2.68 -26.10
N ALA A 90 4.58 2.31 -25.70
CA ALA A 90 5.08 0.95 -25.86
C ALA A 90 4.32 -0.05 -24.98
N GLN A 91 4.02 0.33 -23.73
CA GLN A 91 3.24 -0.48 -22.80
C GLN A 91 1.81 -0.65 -23.29
N ALA A 92 1.16 0.43 -23.76
CA ALA A 92 -0.19 0.35 -24.29
C ALA A 92 -0.29 -0.59 -25.50
N LYS A 93 0.72 -0.60 -26.38
CA LYS A 93 0.81 -1.55 -27.50
C LYS A 93 0.99 -2.99 -27.03
N HIS A 94 1.84 -3.20 -26.03
CA HIS A 94 2.06 -4.51 -25.40
C HIS A 94 0.78 -5.03 -24.72
N ASP A 95 0.11 -4.20 -23.93
CA ASP A 95 -1.13 -4.55 -23.22
C ASP A 95 -2.31 -4.76 -24.18
N ALA A 96 -2.37 -4.02 -25.29
CA ALA A 96 -3.36 -4.22 -26.34
C ALA A 96 -3.17 -5.59 -27.04
N ALA A 97 -1.92 -6.00 -27.26
CA ALA A 97 -1.60 -7.30 -27.83
C ALA A 97 -2.04 -8.46 -26.94
N ILE A 98 -1.77 -8.38 -25.63
CA ILE A 98 -2.19 -9.38 -24.65
C ILE A 98 -3.73 -9.46 -24.57
N ARG A 99 -4.44 -8.34 -24.76
CA ARG A 99 -5.91 -8.31 -24.79
C ARG A 99 -6.52 -8.82 -26.09
N GLY A 100 -5.80 -8.73 -27.20
CA GLY A 100 -6.28 -9.10 -28.54
C GLY A 100 -5.83 -10.49 -29.01
N GLY A 101 -5.05 -11.23 -28.22
CA GLY A 101 -4.72 -12.62 -28.53
C GLY A 101 -5.99 -13.47 -28.56
N ASP A 102 -6.27 -14.10 -29.71
CA ASP A 102 -7.44 -14.93 -29.93
C ASP A 102 -7.61 -15.94 -28.79
N VAL A 103 -8.76 -15.84 -28.11
CA VAL A 103 -9.18 -16.74 -27.04
C VAL A 103 -9.43 -18.16 -27.58
N ASP A 104 -9.39 -18.34 -28.90
CA ASP A 104 -9.68 -19.59 -29.59
C ASP A 104 -8.57 -20.65 -29.47
N GLY A 105 -7.49 -20.39 -28.73
CA GLY A 105 -6.54 -21.41 -28.26
C GLY A 105 -5.74 -22.15 -29.36
N ASN A 106 -5.84 -21.74 -30.62
CA ASN A 106 -5.40 -22.53 -31.77
C ASN A 106 -4.04 -22.13 -32.36
N SER A 107 -3.30 -21.21 -31.73
CA SER A 107 -2.06 -20.61 -32.28
C SER A 107 -0.76 -21.04 -31.57
N ALA A 108 -0.76 -22.18 -30.86
CA ALA A 108 0.37 -22.62 -30.03
C ALA A 108 1.50 -23.40 -30.77
N SER A 109 1.51 -23.50 -32.11
CA SER A 109 2.40 -24.47 -32.77
C SER A 109 3.78 -23.97 -33.25
N ASP A 110 4.04 -22.66 -33.32
CA ASP A 110 5.35 -22.15 -33.78
C ASP A 110 6.12 -21.47 -32.63
N ALA A 111 6.54 -22.29 -31.66
CA ALA A 111 7.18 -21.87 -30.39
C ALA A 111 8.57 -21.20 -30.51
N ASN A 112 9.03 -20.83 -31.72
CA ASN A 112 10.41 -20.39 -31.94
C ASN A 112 10.57 -18.97 -32.52
N GLU A 113 9.48 -18.31 -32.90
CA GLU A 113 9.53 -16.91 -33.36
C GLU A 113 8.98 -16.00 -32.25
N LYS A 114 9.89 -15.28 -31.57
CA LYS A 114 9.52 -14.30 -30.54
C LYS A 114 8.52 -13.30 -31.12
N ASP A 115 7.40 -13.07 -30.43
CA ASP A 115 6.40 -12.09 -30.85
C ASP A 115 7.11 -10.75 -31.15
N PRO A 116 7.04 -10.22 -32.38
CA PRO A 116 7.63 -8.93 -32.73
C PRO A 116 7.27 -7.79 -31.76
N ARG A 117 6.14 -7.92 -31.06
CA ARG A 117 5.62 -6.97 -30.06
C ARG A 117 6.36 -7.06 -28.74
N GLU A 118 6.68 -8.26 -28.26
CA GLU A 118 7.50 -8.48 -27.06
C GLU A 118 8.92 -7.96 -27.30
N VAL A 119 9.45 -8.18 -28.51
CA VAL A 119 10.73 -7.64 -28.94
C VAL A 119 10.69 -6.11 -28.98
N ALA A 120 9.61 -5.51 -29.50
CA ALA A 120 9.45 -4.05 -29.52
C ALA A 120 9.35 -3.47 -28.09
N TRP A 121 8.63 -4.13 -27.18
CA TRP A 121 8.58 -3.74 -25.77
C TRP A 121 9.95 -3.81 -25.11
N SER A 122 10.67 -4.92 -25.28
CA SER A 122 12.03 -5.10 -24.75
C SER A 122 12.99 -4.03 -25.24
N ARG A 123 12.92 -3.65 -26.52
CA ARG A 123 13.71 -2.53 -27.07
C ARG A 123 13.32 -1.18 -26.46
N ALA A 124 12.03 -0.94 -26.23
CA ALA A 124 11.57 0.28 -25.56
C ALA A 124 12.07 0.35 -24.11
N VAL A 125 12.01 -0.75 -23.37
CA VAL A 125 12.57 -0.85 -22.00
C VAL A 125 14.08 -0.62 -22.02
N ALA A 126 14.80 -1.19 -22.99
CA ALA A 126 16.24 -1.00 -23.13
C ALA A 126 16.61 0.46 -23.40
N SER A 127 15.88 1.13 -24.30
CA SER A 127 16.05 2.55 -24.59
C SER A 127 15.73 3.41 -23.37
N ALA A 128 14.63 3.12 -22.67
CA ALA A 128 14.25 3.81 -21.44
C ALA A 128 15.31 3.66 -20.36
N TYR A 129 15.82 2.45 -20.13
CA TYR A 129 16.90 2.18 -19.16
C TYR A 129 18.13 3.05 -19.42
N ALA A 130 18.58 3.12 -20.67
CA ALA A 130 19.74 3.93 -21.07
C ALA A 130 19.48 5.44 -20.84
N SER A 131 18.30 5.93 -21.24
CA SER A 131 17.89 7.31 -21.05
C SER A 131 17.84 7.68 -19.56
N ILE A 132 17.22 6.85 -18.71
CA ILE A 132 17.20 7.04 -17.25
C ILE A 132 18.62 7.14 -16.71
N GLY A 133 19.52 6.24 -17.13
CA GLY A 133 20.92 6.28 -16.69
C GLY A 133 21.66 7.55 -17.11
N ASN A 134 21.36 8.12 -18.29
CA ASN A 134 21.92 9.40 -18.72
C ASN A 134 21.37 10.57 -17.88
N MET A 135 20.06 10.61 -17.66
CA MET A 135 19.40 11.66 -16.86
C MET A 135 19.92 11.68 -15.43
N GLU A 136 20.06 10.50 -14.80
CA GLU A 136 20.59 10.39 -13.44
C GLU A 136 22.06 10.84 -13.36
N ARG A 137 22.89 10.48 -14.34
CA ARG A 137 24.28 10.94 -14.40
C ARG A 137 24.39 12.45 -14.56
N ALA A 138 23.52 13.06 -15.35
CA ALA A 138 23.47 14.52 -15.49
C ALA A 138 23.06 15.20 -14.17
N MET A 139 21.99 14.70 -13.53
CA MET A 139 21.53 15.18 -12.23
C MET A 139 22.62 15.08 -11.16
N PHE A 140 23.23 13.90 -10.98
CA PHE A 140 24.28 13.71 -9.97
C PHE A 140 25.55 14.51 -10.27
N SER A 141 25.90 14.74 -11.55
CA SER A 141 27.01 15.63 -11.91
C SER A 141 26.72 17.07 -11.47
N ALA A 142 25.51 17.58 -11.73
CA ALA A 142 25.10 18.91 -11.28
C ALA A 142 25.05 19.01 -9.74
N MET A 143 24.57 17.97 -9.05
CA MET A 143 24.62 17.92 -7.59
C MET A 143 26.05 17.94 -7.06
N ARG A 144 26.99 17.24 -7.71
CA ARG A 144 28.41 17.22 -7.35
C ARG A 144 29.04 18.60 -7.52
N GLU A 145 28.77 19.27 -8.65
CA GLU A 145 29.22 20.64 -8.94
C GLU A 145 28.63 21.68 -7.97
N ALA A 146 27.45 21.39 -7.41
CA ALA A 146 26.87 22.24 -6.39
C ALA A 146 27.62 22.17 -5.04
N GLN A 147 28.24 21.03 -4.69
CA GLN A 147 28.86 20.85 -3.37
C GLN A 147 30.19 21.60 -3.23
N SER A 148 30.35 22.31 -2.13
CA SER A 148 31.55 23.10 -1.81
C SER A 148 32.72 22.27 -1.25
N ASN A 149 32.50 21.06 -0.74
CA ASN A 149 33.56 20.23 -0.16
C ASN A 149 33.59 18.78 -0.68
N GLU A 150 34.79 18.18 -0.62
CA GLU A 150 35.08 16.83 -1.13
C GLU A 150 34.31 15.72 -0.39
N ALA A 151 34.01 15.93 0.89
CA ALA A 151 33.24 14.96 1.69
C ALA A 151 31.77 14.86 1.22
N GLN A 152 31.14 16.00 0.90
CA GLN A 152 29.81 16.05 0.29
C GLN A 152 29.83 15.47 -1.13
N GLN A 153 30.83 15.80 -1.95
CA GLN A 153 30.98 15.21 -3.29
C GLN A 153 31.09 13.68 -3.21
N SER A 154 31.88 13.16 -2.26
CA SER A 154 31.98 11.72 -2.02
C SER A 154 30.65 11.08 -1.61
N LYS A 155 29.81 11.78 -0.84
CA LYS A 155 28.44 11.31 -0.50
C LYS A 155 27.53 11.28 -1.74
N VAL A 156 27.59 12.33 -2.58
CA VAL A 156 26.84 12.36 -3.86
C VAL A 156 27.24 11.20 -4.76
N ASP A 157 28.54 10.88 -4.84
CA ASP A 157 29.03 9.73 -5.62
C ASP A 157 28.52 8.39 -5.08
N ARG A 158 28.43 8.24 -3.75
CA ARG A 158 27.81 7.06 -3.13
C ARG A 158 26.32 6.95 -3.49
N PHE A 159 25.58 8.05 -3.48
CA PHE A 159 24.18 8.05 -3.89
C PHE A 159 24.01 7.68 -5.37
N ALA A 160 24.86 8.23 -6.23
CA ALA A 160 24.87 7.91 -7.66
C ALA A 160 25.13 6.41 -7.91
N ALA A 161 26.13 5.84 -7.23
CA ALA A 161 26.47 4.43 -7.32
C ALA A 161 25.35 3.53 -6.79
N ALA A 162 24.80 3.83 -5.60
CA ALA A 162 23.69 3.10 -5.02
C ALA A 162 22.46 3.12 -5.93
N ARG A 163 22.17 4.27 -6.55
CA ARG A 163 21.07 4.40 -7.50
C ARG A 163 21.33 3.61 -8.78
N ALA A 164 22.52 3.69 -9.37
CA ALA A 164 22.87 2.92 -10.56
C ALA A 164 22.72 1.40 -10.33
N ARG A 165 23.11 0.89 -9.15
CA ARG A 165 22.90 -0.51 -8.77
C ARG A 165 21.41 -0.86 -8.63
N LYS A 166 20.61 0.00 -7.97
CA LYS A 166 19.16 -0.19 -7.84
C LYS A 166 18.44 -0.16 -9.21
N ARG A 167 18.93 0.67 -10.13
CA ARG A 167 18.44 0.72 -11.51
C ARG A 167 18.77 -0.59 -12.24
N ALA A 168 20.01 -1.04 -12.15
CA ALA A 168 20.45 -2.31 -12.75
C ALA A 168 19.72 -3.53 -12.18
N SER A 169 19.41 -3.58 -10.88
CA SER A 169 18.66 -4.70 -10.29
C SER A 169 17.25 -4.87 -10.83
N ALA A 170 16.65 -3.82 -11.40
CA ALA A 170 15.32 -3.93 -12.03
C ALA A 170 15.37 -4.78 -13.31
N VAL A 171 16.54 -4.87 -13.94
CA VAL A 171 16.76 -5.56 -15.21
C VAL A 171 17.55 -6.84 -15.01
N VAL A 172 18.51 -6.83 -14.09
CA VAL A 172 19.36 -7.99 -13.75
C VAL A 172 18.68 -8.81 -12.66
N ARG A 173 17.88 -9.79 -13.07
CA ARG A 173 17.26 -10.75 -12.14
C ARG A 173 18.29 -11.77 -11.64
N GLY A 174 18.18 -12.14 -10.37
CA GLY A 174 18.96 -13.24 -9.76
C GLY A 174 20.42 -12.94 -9.43
N VAL A 175 20.93 -11.73 -9.69
CA VAL A 175 22.30 -11.34 -9.28
C VAL A 175 22.21 -10.39 -8.10
N PRO A 176 22.76 -10.76 -6.94
CA PRO A 176 22.58 -9.95 -5.76
C PRO A 176 23.70 -8.89 -5.68
N LEU A 177 23.43 -7.70 -6.23
CA LEU A 177 24.41 -6.63 -6.54
C LEU A 177 25.07 -5.87 -5.36
N ASN A 178 25.03 -6.38 -4.13
CA ASN A 178 25.53 -5.67 -2.95
C ASN A 178 26.50 -6.55 -2.16
N LEU A 179 27.33 -5.95 -1.30
CA LEU A 179 28.07 -6.71 -0.30
C LEU A 179 27.12 -7.30 0.75
N PRO A 180 27.50 -8.37 1.49
CA PRO A 180 26.78 -8.77 2.68
C PRO A 180 26.82 -7.67 3.75
N SER A 181 25.89 -7.70 4.70
CA SER A 181 25.95 -6.79 5.84
C SER A 181 26.98 -7.30 6.85
N VAL A 182 27.75 -6.39 7.45
CA VAL A 182 28.66 -6.74 8.54
C VAL A 182 27.82 -7.28 9.72
N PRO A 183 28.21 -8.40 10.36
CA PRO A 183 27.46 -8.96 11.48
C PRO A 183 27.32 -7.95 12.63
N LYS A 184 26.08 -7.61 13.01
CA LYS A 184 25.76 -6.60 14.04
C LYS A 184 26.37 -6.86 15.43
N GLY A 185 26.81 -8.09 15.71
CA GLY A 185 27.44 -8.47 16.98
C GLY A 185 28.95 -8.20 17.05
N ALA A 186 29.58 -7.74 15.98
CA ALA A 186 30.98 -7.35 16.01
C ALA A 186 31.10 -5.99 16.70
N GLN A 187 31.44 -5.96 17.99
CA GLN A 187 31.84 -4.73 18.66
C GLN A 187 33.17 -4.27 18.07
N LEU A 188 33.08 -3.35 17.11
CA LEU A 188 34.23 -2.79 16.40
C LEU A 188 34.49 -1.37 16.90
N ALA A 189 35.76 -1.01 17.04
CA ALA A 189 36.13 0.38 17.22
C ALA A 189 35.63 1.22 16.03
N GLU A 190 35.24 2.47 16.31
CA GLU A 190 34.70 3.41 15.31
C GLU A 190 35.63 3.55 14.08
N GLU A 191 36.94 3.56 14.30
CA GLU A 191 37.96 3.60 13.24
C GLU A 191 37.86 2.39 12.28
N LYS A 192 37.62 1.18 12.82
CA LYS A 192 37.45 -0.03 12.00
C LYS A 192 36.14 -0.01 11.23
N LEU A 193 35.06 0.50 11.84
CA LEU A 193 33.79 0.69 11.13
C LEU A 193 33.97 1.68 9.97
N ALA A 194 34.64 2.80 10.21
CA ALA A 194 34.93 3.78 9.15
C ALA A 194 35.81 3.19 8.03
N ALA A 195 36.79 2.35 8.35
CA ALA A 195 37.63 1.67 7.37
C ALA A 195 36.86 0.62 6.54
N ILE A 196 35.96 -0.14 7.16
CA ILE A 196 35.06 -1.09 6.50
C ILE A 196 34.07 -0.36 5.59
N ASP A 197 33.47 0.73 6.07
CA ASP A 197 32.54 1.55 5.30
C ASP A 197 33.25 2.17 4.09
N LYS A 198 34.46 2.69 4.28
CA LYS A 198 35.31 3.19 3.20
C LYS A 198 35.58 2.11 2.16
N ARG A 199 36.00 0.91 2.57
CA ARG A 199 36.31 -0.19 1.64
C ARG A 199 35.08 -0.67 0.88
N SER A 200 33.94 -0.75 1.57
CA SER A 200 32.65 -1.07 0.96
C SER A 200 32.28 -0.04 -0.10
N CYS A 201 32.44 1.25 0.20
CA CYS A 201 32.17 2.34 -0.73
C CYS A 201 33.10 2.32 -1.96
N GLU A 202 34.39 2.07 -1.78
CA GLU A 202 35.36 1.93 -2.87
C GLU A 202 34.97 0.80 -3.83
N TRP A 203 34.63 -0.37 -3.27
CA TRP A 203 34.18 -1.50 -4.08
C TRP A 203 32.89 -1.16 -4.83
N GLU A 204 31.90 -0.60 -4.13
CA GLU A 204 30.61 -0.19 -4.69
C GLU A 204 30.74 0.74 -5.90
N LEU A 205 31.64 1.73 -5.81
CA LEU A 205 31.95 2.64 -6.91
C LEU A 205 32.62 1.90 -8.07
N SER A 206 33.60 1.04 -7.78
CA SER A 206 34.33 0.27 -8.80
C SER A 206 33.47 -0.79 -9.51
N ALA A 207 32.47 -1.36 -8.82
CA ALA A 207 31.59 -2.39 -9.33
C ALA A 207 30.45 -1.83 -10.18
N THR A 208 30.06 -0.57 -9.96
CA THR A 208 28.92 0.06 -10.65
C THR A 208 29.00 -0.01 -12.18
N PRO A 209 30.15 0.31 -12.85
CA PRO A 209 30.26 0.17 -14.29
C PRO A 209 30.07 -1.26 -14.80
N LEU A 210 30.46 -2.27 -14.01
CA LEU A 210 30.29 -3.67 -14.37
C LEU A 210 28.83 -4.08 -14.27
N VAL A 211 28.16 -3.67 -13.19
CA VAL A 211 26.72 -3.87 -12.98
C VAL A 211 25.89 -3.23 -14.10
N GLU A 212 26.24 -2.02 -14.53
CA GLU A 212 25.56 -1.36 -15.66
C GLU A 212 25.76 -2.11 -16.99
N ARG A 213 26.95 -2.69 -17.21
CA ARG A 213 27.20 -3.55 -18.39
C ARG A 213 26.40 -4.83 -18.36
N ILE A 214 26.23 -5.46 -17.19
CA ILE A 214 25.37 -6.65 -17.03
C ILE A 214 23.93 -6.29 -17.38
N ALA A 215 23.42 -5.17 -16.86
CA ALA A 215 22.06 -4.71 -17.17
C ALA A 215 21.87 -4.41 -18.67
N ALA A 216 22.81 -3.68 -19.28
CA ALA A 216 22.77 -3.40 -20.71
C ALA A 216 22.84 -4.67 -21.57
N ALA A 217 23.66 -5.65 -21.16
CA ALA A 217 23.72 -6.95 -21.83
C ALA A 217 22.40 -7.73 -21.67
N SER A 218 21.78 -7.69 -20.48
CA SER A 218 20.50 -8.36 -20.19
C SER A 218 19.33 -7.85 -21.03
N LEU A 219 19.44 -6.64 -21.56
CA LEU A 219 18.44 -6.03 -22.45
C LEU A 219 18.69 -6.31 -23.95
N GLY A 220 19.84 -6.91 -24.30
CA GLY A 220 20.21 -7.23 -25.68
C GLY A 220 19.83 -8.65 -26.11
N GLU A 221 19.57 -8.85 -27.41
CA GLU A 221 19.09 -10.14 -27.97
C GLU A 221 20.14 -11.28 -28.00
N LYS A 222 21.44 -11.02 -27.78
CA LYS A 222 22.53 -12.00 -28.02
C LYS A 222 23.60 -12.02 -26.91
N SER A 223 23.21 -12.24 -25.67
CA SER A 223 24.07 -11.87 -24.53
C SER A 223 24.21 -12.89 -23.40
N ALA A 224 23.63 -14.09 -23.46
CA ALA A 224 23.69 -15.05 -22.34
C ALA A 224 25.14 -15.32 -21.87
N ASP A 225 26.04 -15.71 -22.77
CA ASP A 225 27.44 -15.99 -22.43
C ASP A 225 28.16 -14.75 -21.88
N ARG A 226 27.90 -13.59 -22.48
CA ARG A 226 28.48 -12.31 -22.06
C ARG A 226 27.95 -11.88 -20.68
N ILE A 227 26.68 -12.12 -20.40
CA ILE A 227 26.06 -11.85 -19.10
C ILE A 227 26.73 -12.73 -18.05
N GLU A 228 26.87 -14.03 -18.31
CA GLU A 228 27.54 -14.97 -17.40
C GLU A 228 29.01 -14.60 -17.17
N GLU A 229 29.73 -14.19 -18.21
CA GLU A 229 31.10 -13.68 -18.09
C GLU A 229 31.18 -12.43 -17.18
N LEU A 230 30.30 -11.46 -17.40
CA LEU A 230 30.26 -10.23 -16.60
C LEU A 230 29.82 -10.50 -15.15
N LYS A 231 28.88 -11.43 -14.94
CA LYS A 231 28.49 -11.91 -13.59
C LYS A 231 29.67 -12.54 -12.86
N ARG A 232 30.45 -13.40 -13.52
CA ARG A 232 31.67 -13.98 -12.91
C ARG A 232 32.66 -12.91 -12.53
N LYS A 233 32.93 -11.94 -13.42
CA LYS A 233 33.78 -10.78 -13.11
C LYS A 233 33.30 -9.99 -11.88
N LEU A 234 31.98 -9.85 -11.72
CA LEU A 234 31.39 -9.15 -10.58
C LEU A 234 31.60 -9.95 -9.29
N ILE A 235 31.33 -11.25 -9.31
CA ILE A 235 31.54 -12.15 -8.17
C ILE A 235 33.02 -12.19 -7.77
N THR A 236 33.95 -12.20 -8.73
CA THR A 236 35.39 -12.12 -8.46
C THR A 236 35.75 -10.81 -7.75
N SER A 237 35.21 -9.69 -8.22
CA SER A 237 35.40 -8.38 -7.59
C SER A 237 34.82 -8.34 -6.17
N GLU A 238 33.57 -8.81 -5.98
CA GLU A 238 32.91 -8.93 -4.68
C GLU A 238 33.71 -9.78 -3.70
N ARG A 239 34.18 -10.94 -4.16
CA ARG A 239 34.96 -11.86 -3.33
C ARG A 239 36.25 -11.22 -2.83
N SER A 240 36.92 -10.43 -3.68
CA SER A 240 38.10 -9.66 -3.30
C SER A 240 37.77 -8.65 -2.18
N ALA A 241 36.74 -7.83 -2.37
CA ALA A 241 36.31 -6.87 -1.36
C ALA A 241 35.84 -7.53 -0.06
N VAL A 242 35.18 -8.68 -0.15
CA VAL A 242 34.76 -9.46 1.03
C VAL A 242 35.96 -9.96 1.82
N ARG A 243 37.03 -10.41 1.15
CA ARG A 243 38.28 -10.82 1.82
C ARG A 243 38.94 -9.63 2.53
N ASP A 244 38.99 -8.48 1.90
CA ASP A 244 39.57 -7.26 2.49
C ASP A 244 38.80 -6.78 3.72
N ILE A 245 37.47 -6.77 3.65
CA ILE A 245 36.61 -6.41 4.78
C ILE A 245 36.73 -7.46 5.90
N ALA A 246 36.70 -8.74 5.55
CA ALA A 246 36.85 -9.82 6.52
C ALA A 246 38.18 -9.77 7.27
N ALA A 247 39.27 -9.29 6.64
CA ALA A 247 40.56 -9.09 7.31
C ALA A 247 40.53 -8.01 8.40
N GLN A 248 39.55 -7.11 8.38
CA GLN A 248 39.36 -6.07 9.40
C GLN A 248 38.44 -6.52 10.56
N LEU A 249 37.71 -7.63 10.37
CA LEU A 249 36.76 -8.17 11.33
C LEU A 249 37.43 -9.17 12.30
N PRO A 250 36.90 -9.33 13.54
CA PRO A 250 37.24 -10.46 14.40
C PRO A 250 37.03 -11.80 13.68
N PRO A 251 37.82 -12.85 13.97
CA PRO A 251 37.77 -14.12 13.23
C PRO A 251 36.35 -14.69 13.06
N ASP A 252 35.54 -14.71 14.13
CA ASP A 252 34.18 -15.23 14.08
C ASP A 252 33.25 -14.39 13.19
N ALA A 253 33.41 -13.06 13.23
CA ALA A 253 32.64 -12.15 12.40
C ALA A 253 33.10 -12.22 10.93
N ALA A 254 34.41 -12.36 10.70
CA ALA A 254 35.01 -12.55 9.39
C ALA A 254 34.50 -13.83 8.72
N GLN A 255 34.46 -14.94 9.46
CA GLN A 255 33.93 -16.21 8.95
C GLN A 255 32.44 -16.11 8.62
N LYS A 256 31.62 -15.52 9.52
CA LYS A 256 30.19 -15.29 9.25
C LYS A 256 29.97 -14.40 8.03
N TYR A 257 30.78 -13.36 7.85
CA TYR A 257 30.70 -12.45 6.72
C TYR A 257 31.04 -13.14 5.39
N LYS A 258 32.12 -13.95 5.35
CA LYS A 258 32.47 -14.77 4.18
C LYS A 258 31.41 -15.82 3.86
N ALA A 259 30.88 -16.50 4.87
CA ALA A 259 29.81 -17.48 4.69
C ALA A 259 28.52 -16.85 4.14
N GLN A 260 28.15 -15.65 4.60
CA GLN A 260 27.03 -14.89 4.04
C GLN A 260 27.25 -14.54 2.58
N PHE A 261 28.47 -14.08 2.22
CA PHE A 261 28.82 -13.84 0.82
C PHE A 261 28.70 -15.12 -0.02
N ALA A 262 29.27 -16.22 0.43
CA ALA A 262 29.25 -17.47 -0.33
C ALA A 262 27.83 -17.99 -0.55
N ARG A 263 26.97 -17.96 0.47
CA ARG A 263 25.54 -18.32 0.34
C ARG A 263 24.82 -17.43 -0.67
N LYS A 264 25.15 -16.14 -0.68
CA LYS A 264 24.56 -15.15 -1.59
C LYS A 264 25.02 -15.35 -3.05
N ALA A 265 26.33 -15.49 -3.27
CA ALA A 265 26.92 -15.67 -4.59
C ALA A 265 26.56 -17.03 -5.21
N LEU A 266 26.39 -18.06 -4.38
CA LEU A 266 26.02 -19.42 -4.81
C LEU A 266 24.52 -19.69 -4.72
N GLY A 267 23.67 -18.67 -4.56
CA GLY A 267 22.23 -18.86 -4.27
C GLY A 267 21.45 -19.70 -5.30
N GLY A 268 21.92 -19.79 -6.56
CA GLY A 268 21.34 -20.68 -7.58
C GLY A 268 21.88 -22.12 -7.59
N LEU A 269 22.93 -22.39 -6.82
CA LEU A 269 23.66 -23.68 -6.78
C LEU A 269 23.58 -24.32 -5.39
N SER A 270 23.48 -23.49 -4.35
CA SER A 270 23.40 -23.95 -2.98
C SER A 270 21.95 -24.35 -2.68
N SER A 271 21.75 -25.65 -2.43
CA SER A 271 20.50 -26.30 -2.03
C SER A 271 19.80 -25.77 -0.76
N TRP A 272 20.24 -24.62 -0.23
CA TRP A 272 19.46 -23.86 0.74
C TRP A 272 18.43 -23.04 -0.01
N SER A 273 17.38 -23.69 -0.50
CA SER A 273 16.14 -22.95 -0.74
C SER A 273 15.85 -22.13 0.53
N LEU A 274 15.33 -20.91 0.39
CA LEU A 274 14.78 -20.15 1.52
C LEU A 274 13.70 -20.95 2.28
N LEU A 275 13.16 -22.00 1.65
CA LEU A 275 12.20 -22.96 2.18
C LEU A 275 12.83 -24.31 2.59
N ALA A 276 14.15 -24.46 2.54
CA ALA A 276 14.81 -25.70 2.95
C ALA A 276 14.71 -25.84 4.48
N PHE A 277 13.82 -26.73 4.92
CA PHE A 277 13.49 -27.00 6.32
C PHE A 277 14.66 -27.49 7.20
N ASN A 278 15.85 -27.69 6.64
CA ASN A 278 16.96 -28.40 7.30
C ASN A 278 18.23 -27.55 7.47
N SER A 279 18.14 -26.22 7.65
CA SER A 279 19.35 -25.40 7.89
C SER A 279 20.03 -25.71 9.22
N PRO A 280 21.37 -25.55 9.37
CA PRO A 280 22.04 -25.75 10.66
C PRO A 280 21.39 -24.95 11.78
N ASP A 281 20.92 -23.73 11.49
CA ASP A 281 20.22 -22.90 12.48
C ASP A 281 18.81 -23.42 12.79
N VAL A 282 18.10 -23.97 11.80
CA VAL A 282 16.78 -24.59 12.02
C VAL A 282 16.93 -25.89 12.80
N LEU A 283 17.91 -26.74 12.47
CA LEU A 283 18.20 -27.96 13.22
C LEU A 283 18.64 -27.66 14.66
N ARG A 284 19.46 -26.62 14.88
CA ARG A 284 19.81 -26.16 16.24
C ARG A 284 18.56 -25.74 17.03
N ARG A 285 17.62 -25.03 16.41
CA ARG A 285 16.35 -24.65 17.04
C ARG A 285 15.48 -25.87 17.33
N GLN A 286 15.30 -26.76 16.36
CA GLN A 286 14.53 -27.99 16.55
C GLN A 286 15.10 -28.86 17.69
N LEU A 287 16.43 -28.98 17.78
CA LEU A 287 17.08 -29.66 18.90
C LEU A 287 16.85 -28.95 20.24
N ALA A 288 16.86 -27.62 20.26
CA ALA A 288 16.55 -26.85 21.46
C ALA A 288 15.08 -27.00 21.88
N ASP A 289 14.16 -26.95 20.93
CA ASP A 289 12.71 -27.07 21.14
C ASP A 289 12.31 -28.49 21.58
N ALA A 290 13.09 -29.51 21.20
CA ALA A 290 12.89 -30.90 21.63
C ALA A 290 13.08 -31.12 23.16
N ASN A 291 13.48 -30.08 23.91
CA ASN A 291 13.51 -30.05 25.37
C ASN A 291 14.32 -31.19 26.03
N ARG A 292 15.31 -31.72 25.31
CA ARG A 292 16.23 -32.77 25.78
C ARG A 292 17.37 -32.19 26.59
N ALA A 293 17.98 -33.01 27.44
CA ALA A 293 19.13 -32.57 28.23
C ALA A 293 20.25 -32.10 27.29
N GLU A 294 20.90 -30.98 27.60
CA GLU A 294 21.99 -30.41 26.79
C GLU A 294 23.09 -31.44 26.47
N GLN A 295 23.30 -32.38 27.40
CA GLN A 295 24.21 -33.51 27.25
C GLN A 295 23.80 -34.49 26.12
N GLU A 296 22.50 -34.71 25.90
CA GLU A 296 21.95 -35.60 24.87
C GLU A 296 22.08 -34.99 23.48
N ASN A 297 21.94 -33.66 23.38
CA ASN A 297 22.06 -32.94 22.10
C ASN A 297 23.50 -32.60 21.72
N LYS A 298 24.46 -32.73 22.65
CA LYS A 298 25.87 -32.35 22.42
C LYS A 298 26.49 -33.02 21.19
N SER A 299 26.19 -34.30 20.97
CA SER A 299 26.70 -35.03 19.79
C SER A 299 26.07 -34.53 18.49
N ALA A 300 24.76 -34.27 18.48
CA ALA A 300 24.06 -33.74 17.32
C ALA A 300 24.48 -32.29 16.98
N LEU A 301 24.68 -31.45 18.00
CA LEU A 301 25.20 -30.09 17.84
C LEU A 301 26.62 -30.10 17.25
N ALA A 302 27.50 -30.97 17.74
CA ALA A 302 28.84 -31.14 17.18
C ALA A 302 28.80 -31.60 15.71
N LYS A 303 27.86 -32.48 15.34
CA LYS A 303 27.65 -32.90 13.95
C LYS A 303 27.09 -31.78 13.07
N ILE A 304 26.20 -30.95 13.58
CA ILE A 304 25.71 -29.74 12.89
C ILE A 304 26.87 -28.76 12.64
N ASP A 305 27.75 -28.57 13.61
CA ASP A 305 28.91 -27.70 13.48
C ASP A 305 29.93 -28.25 12.46
N GLN A 306 30.18 -29.57 12.50
CA GLN A 306 31.01 -30.26 11.50
C GLN A 306 30.43 -30.10 10.09
N TRP A 307 29.12 -30.30 9.92
CA TRP A 307 28.45 -30.13 8.64
C TRP A 307 28.53 -28.69 8.13
N GLN A 308 28.31 -27.70 9.02
CA GLN A 308 28.47 -26.29 8.70
C GLN A 308 29.90 -26.00 8.22
N GLN A 309 30.93 -26.54 8.88
CA GLN A 309 32.33 -26.36 8.50
C GLN A 309 32.65 -27.01 7.14
N GLN A 310 32.22 -28.25 6.92
CA GLN A 310 32.41 -28.95 5.64
C GLN A 310 31.73 -28.19 4.50
N ARG A 311 30.52 -27.66 4.75
CA ARG A 311 29.81 -26.85 3.77
C ARG A 311 30.50 -25.52 3.49
N ASP A 312 31.05 -24.85 4.49
CA ASP A 312 31.80 -23.62 4.30
C ASP A 312 33.07 -23.86 3.46
N GLN A 313 33.75 -25.00 3.63
CA GLN A 313 34.87 -25.41 2.78
C GLN A 313 34.44 -25.66 1.33
N LEU A 314 33.33 -26.39 1.14
CA LEU A 314 32.77 -26.68 -0.18
C LEU A 314 32.29 -25.41 -0.89
N ASN A 315 31.71 -24.47 -0.15
CA ASN A 315 31.35 -23.14 -0.64
C ASN A 315 32.57 -22.36 -1.13
N GLU A 316 33.68 -22.35 -0.39
CA GLU A 316 34.91 -21.68 -0.85
C GLU A 316 35.49 -22.36 -2.10
N ALA A 317 35.48 -23.70 -2.17
CA ALA A 317 35.93 -24.42 -3.36
C ALA A 317 35.03 -24.15 -4.58
N ALA A 318 33.71 -24.06 -4.39
CA ALA A 318 32.77 -23.68 -5.44
C ALA A 318 32.98 -22.23 -5.90
N LEU A 319 33.28 -21.30 -4.97
CA LEU A 319 33.66 -19.94 -5.33
C LEU A 319 34.98 -19.90 -6.11
N ASP A 320 35.98 -20.71 -5.74
CA ASP A 320 37.23 -20.85 -6.50
C ASP A 320 36.96 -21.33 -7.93
N ALA A 321 36.14 -22.38 -8.10
CA ALA A 321 35.75 -22.87 -9.41
C ALA A 321 34.99 -21.82 -10.24
N LEU A 322 34.07 -21.09 -9.61
CA LEU A 322 33.26 -20.05 -10.26
C LEU A 322 34.09 -18.82 -10.68
N THR A 323 35.13 -18.49 -9.91
CA THR A 323 35.99 -17.31 -10.13
C THR A 323 37.31 -17.65 -10.83
N ALA A 324 37.50 -18.90 -11.26
CA ALA A 324 38.66 -19.34 -12.02
C ALA A 324 38.74 -18.61 -13.38
N GLU A 325 39.97 -18.32 -13.82
CA GLU A 325 40.23 -17.67 -15.12
C GLU A 325 39.64 -18.50 -16.28
N ASN A 326 39.76 -19.82 -16.19
CA ASN A 326 39.13 -20.78 -17.10
C ASN A 326 37.96 -21.45 -16.38
N PHE A 327 36.75 -20.90 -16.56
CA PHE A 327 35.52 -21.48 -16.02
C PHE A 327 35.08 -22.70 -16.84
N PHE A 328 34.86 -23.82 -16.18
CA PHE A 328 34.31 -25.05 -16.77
C PHE A 328 32.95 -25.35 -16.12
N PRO A 329 31.83 -25.36 -16.88
CA PRO A 329 30.51 -25.69 -16.35
C PRO A 329 30.47 -27.04 -15.60
N GLU A 330 31.26 -28.01 -16.04
CA GLU A 330 31.38 -29.35 -15.46
C GLU A 330 31.91 -29.29 -14.02
N ALA A 331 32.81 -28.35 -13.70
CA ALA A 331 33.32 -28.16 -12.35
C ALA A 331 32.20 -27.74 -11.38
N MET A 332 31.23 -26.94 -11.84
CA MET A 332 30.08 -26.54 -11.02
C MET A 332 29.07 -27.69 -10.85
N GLN A 333 28.90 -28.54 -11.87
CA GLN A 333 28.08 -29.74 -11.76
C GLN A 333 28.67 -30.72 -10.72
N ASP A 334 29.99 -30.92 -10.73
CA ASP A 334 30.69 -31.73 -9.74
C ASP A 334 30.53 -31.16 -8.32
N MET A 335 30.65 -29.84 -8.16
CA MET A 335 30.39 -29.19 -6.87
C MET A 335 28.93 -29.39 -6.40
N ASN A 336 27.95 -29.31 -7.29
CA ASN A 336 26.55 -29.57 -6.97
C ASN A 336 26.33 -31.02 -6.50
N ALA A 337 26.95 -32.00 -7.18
CA ALA A 337 26.90 -33.39 -6.77
C ALA A 337 27.51 -33.59 -5.36
N LYS A 338 28.66 -32.97 -5.09
CA LYS A 338 29.31 -32.98 -3.77
C LYS A 338 28.44 -32.33 -2.69
N PHE A 339 27.77 -31.21 -2.99
CA PHE A 339 26.82 -30.60 -2.06
C PHE A 339 25.64 -31.52 -1.74
N ALA A 340 25.07 -32.19 -2.74
CA ALA A 340 23.95 -33.11 -2.54
C ALA A 340 24.36 -34.30 -1.67
N GLN A 341 25.51 -34.92 -1.99
CA GLN A 341 26.05 -36.04 -1.24
C GLN A 341 26.36 -35.68 0.22
N MET A 342 27.08 -34.57 0.44
CA MET A 342 27.44 -34.12 1.79
C MET A 342 26.21 -33.76 2.63
N ASN A 343 25.19 -33.13 2.02
CA ASN A 343 23.96 -32.82 2.75
C ASN A 343 23.21 -34.08 3.16
N ALA A 344 23.06 -35.04 2.24
CA ALA A 344 22.38 -36.30 2.53
C ALA A 344 23.08 -37.06 3.66
N SER A 345 24.42 -37.18 3.62
CA SER A 345 25.18 -37.86 4.66
C SER A 345 25.14 -37.13 6.00
N SER A 346 25.25 -35.80 6.00
CA SER A 346 25.27 -35.01 7.23
C SER A 346 23.93 -34.99 7.93
N ILE A 347 22.82 -34.90 7.19
CA ILE A 347 21.47 -34.95 7.77
C ILE A 347 21.22 -36.33 8.41
N ALA A 348 21.62 -37.41 7.74
CA ALA A 348 21.52 -38.77 8.30
C ALA A 348 22.36 -38.92 9.58
N ASP A 349 23.60 -38.44 9.59
CA ASP A 349 24.49 -38.42 10.76
C ASP A 349 23.89 -37.63 11.93
N ILE A 350 23.29 -36.47 11.65
CA ILE A 350 22.65 -35.61 12.65
C ILE A 350 21.40 -36.29 13.22
N ALA A 351 20.54 -36.87 12.37
CA ALA A 351 19.35 -37.61 12.78
C ALA A 351 19.71 -38.80 13.68
N GLN A 352 20.76 -39.54 13.34
CA GLN A 352 21.28 -40.63 14.15
C GLN A 352 21.87 -40.12 15.48
N ALA A 353 22.69 -39.07 15.45
CA ALA A 353 23.30 -38.49 16.65
C ALA A 353 22.27 -37.86 17.60
N ALA A 354 21.17 -37.33 17.05
CA ALA A 354 20.05 -36.79 17.79
C ALA A 354 19.07 -37.88 18.27
N ASN A 355 19.21 -39.14 17.84
CA ASN A 355 18.18 -40.17 18.02
C ASN A 355 16.78 -39.66 17.62
N MET A 356 16.72 -39.02 16.45
CA MET A 356 15.52 -38.42 15.85
C MET A 356 15.48 -38.82 14.37
N PRO A 357 15.02 -40.03 14.04
CA PRO A 357 14.95 -40.49 12.65
C PRO A 357 14.09 -39.58 11.77
N GLU A 358 13.12 -38.89 12.37
CA GLU A 358 12.25 -37.89 11.71
C GLU A 358 13.04 -36.71 11.10
N LEU A 359 14.23 -36.37 11.64
CA LEU A 359 15.12 -35.36 11.03
C LEU A 359 15.77 -35.87 9.74
N GLY A 360 15.92 -37.19 9.59
CA GLY A 360 16.54 -37.84 8.43
C GLY A 360 15.55 -38.16 7.31
N SER A 361 14.27 -38.37 7.64
CA SER A 361 13.21 -38.73 6.68
C SER A 361 12.59 -37.53 5.95
N ALA A 362 12.85 -36.30 6.38
CA ALA A 362 12.27 -35.09 5.79
C ALA A 362 12.71 -34.78 4.34
N ASN A 363 13.60 -35.59 3.74
CA ASN A 363 13.94 -35.53 2.32
C ASN A 363 12.93 -36.29 1.42
N GLU A 364 12.04 -37.10 1.99
CA GLU A 364 10.86 -37.57 1.28
C GLU A 364 9.80 -36.47 1.39
N ALA A 365 9.65 -35.69 0.31
CA ALA A 365 8.57 -34.73 0.18
C ALA A 365 7.24 -35.44 0.49
N MET A 366 6.54 -35.04 1.56
CA MET A 366 5.20 -35.55 1.83
C MET A 366 4.30 -35.29 0.61
N PRO A 367 3.75 -36.31 -0.06
CA PRO A 367 2.65 -36.07 -0.96
C PRO A 367 1.44 -35.72 -0.09
N PHE A 368 1.02 -34.46 -0.11
CA PHE A 368 -0.28 -34.05 0.41
C PHE A 368 -1.36 -34.68 -0.47
N SER A 369 -1.84 -35.88 -0.13
CA SER A 369 -3.09 -36.40 -0.65
C SER A 369 -4.24 -35.79 0.14
N PHE A 370 -5.02 -34.90 -0.50
CA PHE A 370 -6.30 -34.44 0.02
C PHE A 370 -7.29 -35.61 -0.04
N GLU A 371 -7.58 -36.21 1.12
CA GLU A 371 -8.73 -37.09 1.26
C GLU A 371 -9.97 -36.20 1.38
N SER A 372 -10.70 -36.05 0.27
CA SER A 372 -12.03 -35.44 0.26
C SER A 372 -13.04 -36.54 0.54
N GLY A 373 -13.74 -36.41 1.66
CA GLY A 373 -14.80 -37.32 2.05
C GLY A 373 -16.03 -37.21 1.15
N ASP A 374 -16.53 -38.41 0.82
CA ASP A 374 -17.87 -38.83 0.47
C ASP A 374 -18.45 -38.53 -0.93
N GLY A 375 -18.71 -39.64 -1.64
CA GLY A 375 -19.58 -39.71 -2.81
C GLY A 375 -19.55 -41.10 -3.45
N ASP A 376 -20.52 -41.95 -3.07
CA ASP A 376 -20.77 -43.31 -3.54
C ASP A 376 -20.48 -43.59 -5.03
N GLY A 377 -19.75 -44.68 -5.28
CA GLY A 377 -19.60 -45.26 -6.62
C GLY A 377 -18.70 -46.48 -6.60
N ALA A 378 -19.30 -47.66 -6.51
CA ALA A 378 -18.60 -48.94 -6.62
C ALA A 378 -17.85 -49.03 -7.96
N ILE A 379 -16.52 -49.16 -7.91
CA ILE A 379 -15.70 -49.60 -9.04
C ILE A 379 -14.91 -50.82 -8.56
N ASP A 380 -15.11 -51.92 -9.27
CA ASP A 380 -14.49 -53.22 -9.09
C ASP A 380 -12.98 -53.15 -9.39
N LEU A 381 -12.14 -53.53 -8.42
CA LEU A 381 -10.68 -53.43 -8.45
C LEU A 381 -10.00 -54.81 -8.46
N SER A 382 -10.49 -55.73 -9.30
CA SER A 382 -9.84 -57.03 -9.49
C SER A 382 -8.80 -57.08 -10.62
N GLU A 383 -8.42 -55.95 -11.25
CA GLU A 383 -7.59 -55.99 -12.47
C GLU A 383 -6.46 -54.95 -12.56
N LEU A 384 -5.83 -54.58 -11.44
CA LEU A 384 -4.56 -53.82 -11.44
C LEU A 384 -3.56 -54.43 -10.45
N GLY A 385 -3.23 -55.70 -10.68
CA GLY A 385 -2.00 -56.31 -10.18
C GLY A 385 -0.87 -56.10 -11.19
N ASN A 386 0.31 -55.70 -10.69
CA ASN A 386 1.60 -55.58 -11.39
C ASN A 386 1.79 -54.34 -12.29
N GLN A 387 2.29 -53.26 -11.70
CA GLN A 387 3.47 -52.51 -12.18
C GLN A 387 3.78 -51.34 -11.22
N GLY A 388 4.34 -51.69 -10.05
CA GLY A 388 5.01 -50.73 -9.16
C GLY A 388 6.50 -50.73 -9.42
N GLY A 389 6.97 -49.95 -10.40
CA GLY A 389 8.38 -49.70 -10.66
C GLY A 389 8.72 -48.27 -10.27
N ALA A 390 9.44 -48.09 -9.15
CA ALA A 390 10.01 -46.81 -8.77
C ALA A 390 11.10 -46.42 -9.79
N MET A 391 10.84 -45.37 -10.59
CA MET A 391 11.88 -44.71 -11.40
C MET A 391 12.40 -43.48 -10.64
N MET A 392 13.64 -43.59 -10.13
CA MET A 392 14.44 -42.40 -9.83
C MET A 392 14.89 -41.77 -11.15
N PHE A 393 14.51 -40.53 -11.40
CA PHE A 393 15.06 -39.73 -12.49
C PHE A 393 16.24 -38.90 -11.97
N THR A 394 17.47 -39.31 -12.30
CA THR A 394 18.60 -38.39 -12.38
C THR A 394 18.66 -37.83 -13.79
N SER A 395 18.34 -36.54 -13.97
CA SER A 395 18.47 -35.87 -15.27
C SER A 395 19.95 -35.73 -15.63
N VAL A 396 20.41 -36.46 -16.64
CA VAL A 396 21.71 -36.24 -17.28
C VAL A 396 21.46 -35.36 -18.51
N SER A 397 22.07 -34.19 -18.53
CA SER A 397 21.95 -33.22 -19.62
C SER A 397 22.56 -33.74 -20.91
N SER A 398 21.83 -33.61 -22.02
CA SER A 398 22.26 -33.96 -23.36
C SER A 398 23.42 -33.06 -23.83
N SER A 399 24.58 -33.65 -24.11
CA SER A 399 25.59 -33.08 -24.99
C SER A 399 25.31 -33.52 -26.42
N GLN A 400 25.06 -32.55 -27.31
CA GLN A 400 25.05 -32.76 -28.75
C GLN A 400 26.46 -33.10 -29.22
N ILE A 401 26.64 -34.29 -29.78
CA ILE A 401 27.80 -34.62 -30.62
C ILE A 401 27.26 -34.87 -32.03
N MET A 402 27.77 -34.09 -32.99
CA MET A 402 27.60 -34.34 -34.42
C MET A 402 28.11 -35.74 -34.78
N GLY A 403 27.31 -36.52 -35.51
CA GLY A 403 27.74 -37.81 -36.04
C GLY A 403 26.66 -38.46 -36.89
N ASP A 404 26.81 -38.31 -38.20
CA ASP A 404 26.02 -38.90 -39.28
C ASP A 404 26.13 -40.44 -39.34
N THR A 405 25.22 -41.05 -40.10
CA THR A 405 25.11 -42.46 -40.56
C THR A 405 24.38 -43.50 -39.68
N GLY A 406 23.12 -43.77 -40.05
CA GLY A 406 22.79 -44.96 -40.86
C GLY A 406 22.64 -46.34 -40.19
N ALA A 407 21.39 -46.83 -40.19
CA ALA A 407 20.95 -48.23 -40.30
C ALA A 407 20.90 -49.13 -39.04
N GLY A 408 19.66 -49.51 -38.68
CA GLY A 408 19.18 -50.88 -38.93
C GLY A 408 19.32 -51.95 -37.82
N MET A 409 18.16 -52.54 -37.51
CA MET A 409 17.90 -53.86 -36.91
C MET A 409 17.99 -54.04 -35.39
N GLY A 410 16.92 -54.63 -34.85
CA GLY A 410 16.79 -55.00 -33.44
C GLY A 410 17.28 -56.39 -33.10
N ALA A 411 17.31 -56.68 -31.80
CA ALA A 411 17.29 -58.03 -31.24
C ALA A 411 16.94 -57.97 -29.75
N THR A 412 16.30 -59.06 -29.32
CA THR A 412 15.67 -59.35 -28.03
C THR A 412 16.61 -60.11 -27.08
N PHE A 413 16.34 -59.97 -25.76
CA PHE A 413 16.69 -60.82 -24.60
C PHE A 413 18.17 -61.08 -24.21
N PHE A 414 18.51 -60.81 -22.94
CA PHE A 414 18.71 -61.82 -21.87
C PHE A 414 18.70 -61.15 -20.48
N ALA A 415 18.01 -61.80 -19.53
CA ALA A 415 18.09 -61.54 -18.09
C ALA A 415 19.18 -62.41 -17.47
N ALA A 416 19.84 -61.90 -16.42
CA ALA A 416 20.57 -62.70 -15.44
C ALA A 416 20.64 -61.94 -14.09
N ASP A 417 20.05 -62.56 -13.07
CA ASP A 417 20.39 -62.64 -11.62
C ASP A 417 21.22 -61.49 -11.00
N GLY A 418 20.89 -60.91 -9.84
CA GLY A 418 20.24 -61.46 -8.65
C GLY A 418 21.20 -61.28 -7.45
N ASN A 419 20.84 -60.45 -6.46
CA ASN A 419 21.07 -60.74 -5.03
C ASN A 419 20.61 -59.64 -4.06
N ALA A 420 19.84 -60.10 -3.07
CA ALA A 420 19.87 -59.79 -1.63
C ALA A 420 19.51 -58.37 -1.14
N MET A 421 18.26 -58.25 -0.67
CA MET A 421 17.88 -57.44 0.51
C MET A 421 17.79 -58.35 1.74
N PRO A 422 17.92 -57.81 2.96
CA PRO A 422 17.26 -58.35 4.14
C PRO A 422 16.10 -57.46 4.60
N GLU A 423 14.97 -58.12 4.85
CA GLU A 423 13.79 -57.63 5.57
C GLU A 423 14.09 -57.35 7.05
N GLY A 424 13.32 -56.43 7.64
CA GLY A 424 13.11 -56.42 9.08
C GLY A 424 12.39 -55.19 9.64
N ALA A 425 11.10 -55.37 9.92
CA ALA A 425 10.36 -54.91 11.10
C ALA A 425 9.12 -54.04 10.82
N ILE A 426 7.98 -54.74 10.77
CA ILE A 426 6.64 -54.23 11.07
C ILE A 426 6.50 -54.13 12.59
N GLN A 427 6.13 -52.96 13.11
CA GLN A 427 5.39 -52.88 14.38
C GLN A 427 4.52 -51.62 14.40
N GLY A 428 3.21 -51.83 14.51
CA GLY A 428 2.23 -50.78 14.67
C GLY A 428 2.11 -50.30 16.12
N ALA A 429 1.75 -49.03 16.29
CA ALA A 429 1.02 -48.55 17.44
C ALA A 429 0.14 -47.37 17.02
N LYS A 430 -1.13 -47.43 17.46
CA LYS A 430 -2.21 -46.46 17.22
C LYS A 430 -2.18 -45.35 18.27
N THR A 431 -2.54 -44.14 17.82
CA THR A 431 -3.20 -43.04 18.56
C THR A 431 -2.34 -42.18 19.49
N MET A 432 -2.30 -40.86 19.27
CA MET A 432 -3.14 -39.85 19.96
C MET A 432 -2.72 -38.43 19.54
N MET A 433 -3.62 -37.69 18.87
CA MET A 433 -3.43 -36.26 18.62
C MET A 433 -3.74 -35.50 19.91
N VAL A 434 -2.71 -34.96 20.55
CA VAL A 434 -2.84 -34.01 21.65
C VAL A 434 -2.59 -32.62 21.07
N ILE A 435 -3.63 -31.79 21.00
CA ILE A 435 -3.48 -30.35 20.78
C ILE A 435 -3.12 -29.74 22.15
N THR A 436 -1.82 -29.53 22.40
CA THR A 436 -1.39 -28.59 23.45
C THR A 436 -1.16 -27.23 22.82
N SER A 437 -2.10 -26.34 23.09
CA SER A 437 -1.90 -24.89 23.02
C SER A 437 -0.82 -24.49 24.03
N THR A 438 0.30 -23.97 23.54
CA THR A 438 1.24 -23.14 24.31
C THR A 438 1.18 -21.75 23.66
N GLY A 439 0.60 -20.74 24.28
CA GLY A 439 0.90 -20.30 25.64
C GLY A 439 1.95 -19.22 25.54
N ASP A 440 1.53 -18.06 25.02
CA ASP A 440 2.34 -16.85 24.89
C ASP A 440 2.67 -16.33 26.30
N ALA A 441 3.95 -16.36 26.67
CA ALA A 441 4.42 -15.87 27.96
C ALA A 441 5.79 -15.19 27.80
N GLY A 442 5.86 -13.91 28.18
CA GLY A 442 7.13 -13.29 28.58
C GLY A 442 7.46 -11.92 27.99
N ALA A 443 6.55 -10.95 28.08
CA ALA A 443 6.93 -9.54 27.98
C ALA A 443 7.69 -9.11 29.25
N ALA A 444 8.90 -8.57 29.10
CA ALA A 444 9.54 -7.73 30.12
C ALA A 444 9.52 -6.28 29.62
N ASN A 445 8.60 -5.52 30.21
CA ASN A 445 8.44 -4.09 30.06
C ASN A 445 9.31 -3.43 31.14
N MET A 446 10.36 -2.69 30.76
CA MET A 446 11.08 -1.81 31.67
C MET A 446 10.90 -0.38 31.18
N GLY A 447 10.11 0.38 31.95
CA GLY A 447 9.94 1.82 31.76
C GLY A 447 11.26 2.54 31.97
N VAL A 448 11.61 3.39 31.01
CA VAL A 448 12.74 4.32 31.14
C VAL A 448 12.28 5.50 31.99
N SER A 449 12.65 5.48 33.27
CA SER A 449 12.86 6.72 34.03
C SER A 449 14.28 7.19 33.75
N ALA A 450 14.44 8.27 32.98
CA ALA A 450 15.73 8.91 32.79
C ALA A 450 16.14 9.64 34.08
N ASN A 451 16.97 8.99 34.89
CA ASN A 451 17.72 9.64 35.96
C ASN A 451 19.14 9.87 35.42
N VAL A 452 19.45 11.09 34.98
CA VAL A 452 20.78 11.43 34.46
C VAL A 452 21.75 11.52 35.64
N SER A 453 22.48 10.43 35.88
CA SER A 453 23.63 10.43 36.77
C SER A 453 24.89 10.51 35.90
N MET A 454 25.53 11.68 35.81
CA MET A 454 26.84 11.81 35.17
C MET A 454 27.92 11.28 36.11
N ASN A 455 28.49 10.13 35.80
CA ASN A 455 29.64 9.59 36.50
C ASN A 455 30.91 10.07 35.78
N ILE A 456 31.52 11.15 36.26
CA ILE A 456 32.80 11.63 35.75
C ILE A 456 33.89 10.78 36.41
N GLN A 457 34.40 9.76 35.72
CA GLN A 457 35.62 9.06 36.12
C GLN A 457 36.82 9.98 35.89
N VAL A 458 37.29 10.62 36.96
CA VAL A 458 38.63 11.20 37.00
C VAL A 458 39.60 10.04 37.17
N GLY A 459 40.44 9.80 36.18
CA GLY A 459 41.43 8.72 36.19
C GLY A 459 42.29 8.75 37.46
N GLU A 460 42.58 7.57 38.01
CA GLU A 460 43.40 7.39 39.20
C GLU A 460 44.77 8.06 39.03
N GLY A 461 44.97 9.17 39.73
CA GLY A 461 46.28 9.84 39.78
C GLY A 461 46.22 11.36 39.92
N GLY A 462 45.63 11.87 41.00
CA GLY A 462 45.84 13.28 41.36
C GLY A 462 44.81 13.84 42.35
N ASN A 463 45.25 14.16 43.57
CA ASN A 463 44.51 14.95 44.56
C ASN A 463 44.38 16.43 44.14
N GLY A 464 43.96 16.70 42.90
CA GLY A 464 43.73 18.05 42.40
C GLY A 464 42.34 18.52 42.79
N LYS A 465 42.23 19.45 43.75
CA LYS A 465 40.98 20.18 44.01
C LYS A 465 40.56 20.92 42.74
N MET A 466 39.34 20.67 42.26
CA MET A 466 38.73 21.37 41.13
C MET A 466 38.72 22.87 41.44
N THR A 467 39.47 23.67 40.67
CA THR A 467 39.49 25.12 40.84
C THR A 467 38.19 25.74 40.27
N PRO A 468 37.74 26.89 40.80
CA PRO A 468 36.55 27.58 40.29
C PRO A 468 36.62 27.87 38.78
N GLU A 469 37.80 28.21 38.27
CA GLU A 469 38.04 28.44 36.83
C GLU A 469 37.81 27.19 35.96
N LEU A 470 38.16 26.00 36.47
CA LEU A 470 37.94 24.75 35.74
C LEU A 470 36.45 24.38 35.74
N ALA A 471 35.75 24.64 36.84
CA ALA A 471 34.30 24.46 36.93
C ALA A 471 33.54 25.38 35.96
N GLU A 472 33.96 26.64 35.84
CA GLU A 472 33.34 27.61 34.93
C GLU A 472 33.62 27.26 33.46
N LYS A 473 34.85 26.85 33.12
CA LYS A 473 35.16 26.34 31.78
C LYS A 473 34.34 25.11 31.41
N ILE A 474 34.17 24.16 32.32
CA ILE A 474 33.34 22.97 32.07
C ILE A 474 31.88 23.36 31.91
N ALA A 475 31.35 24.28 32.73
CA ALA A 475 29.98 24.77 32.60
C ALA A 475 29.73 25.46 31.25
N GLN A 476 30.69 26.26 30.78
CA GLN A 476 30.59 26.95 29.50
C GLN A 476 30.68 25.98 28.32
N LEU A 477 31.58 24.99 28.39
CA LEU A 477 31.78 23.98 27.35
C LEU A 477 30.59 23.01 27.29
N VAL A 478 29.97 22.67 28.42
CA VAL A 478 28.70 21.92 28.47
C VAL A 478 27.56 22.75 27.90
N LYS A 479 27.45 24.04 28.24
CA LYS A 479 26.40 24.92 27.69
C LYS A 479 26.50 25.06 26.17
N GLU A 480 27.71 25.22 25.64
CA GLU A 480 27.95 25.40 24.20
C GLU A 480 27.78 24.07 23.44
N LYS A 481 28.44 22.99 23.88
CA LYS A 481 28.40 21.71 23.16
C LYS A 481 27.11 20.93 23.38
N VAL A 482 26.61 20.87 24.62
CA VAL A 482 25.41 20.09 24.95
C VAL A 482 24.16 20.94 24.73
N GLY A 483 24.18 22.22 25.07
CA GLY A 483 23.01 23.10 24.91
C GLY A 483 22.60 23.30 23.45
N GLU A 484 23.54 23.58 22.54
CA GLU A 484 23.22 23.75 21.12
C GLU A 484 22.94 22.39 20.45
N GLN A 485 23.78 21.38 20.68
CA GLN A 485 23.61 20.09 20.01
C GLN A 485 22.35 19.33 20.48
N VAL A 486 22.01 19.39 21.78
CA VAL A 486 20.78 18.80 22.32
C VAL A 486 19.58 19.70 22.05
N GLY A 487 19.74 21.03 22.07
CA GLY A 487 18.70 21.97 21.67
C GLY A 487 18.24 21.73 20.22
N ASP A 488 19.20 21.68 19.29
CA ASP A 488 18.93 21.44 17.87
C ASP A 488 18.43 20.01 17.61
N GLN A 489 18.93 19.00 18.32
CA GLN A 489 18.40 17.63 18.21
C GLN A 489 16.99 17.51 18.77
N ILE A 490 16.68 18.16 19.90
CA ILE A 490 15.34 18.16 20.47
C ILE A 490 14.40 18.97 19.56
N GLU A 491 14.78 20.14 19.08
CA GLU A 491 13.96 20.94 18.16
C GLU A 491 13.72 20.18 16.84
N ALA A 492 14.72 19.52 16.27
CA ALA A 492 14.55 18.77 15.02
C ALA A 492 13.85 17.42 15.19
N GLN A 493 14.15 16.62 16.23
CA GLN A 493 13.52 15.31 16.41
C GLN A 493 12.19 15.40 17.15
N VAL A 494 12.15 16.12 18.27
CA VAL A 494 10.95 16.26 19.08
C VAL A 494 10.03 17.30 18.46
N GLY A 495 10.54 18.38 17.84
CA GLY A 495 9.69 19.31 17.08
C GLY A 495 9.05 18.65 15.86
N ASP A 496 9.81 17.94 15.01
CA ASP A 496 9.23 17.24 13.85
C ASP A 496 8.35 16.05 14.27
N GLN A 497 8.69 15.32 15.35
CA GLN A 497 7.81 14.27 15.87
C GLN A 497 6.56 14.85 16.49
N ILE A 498 6.65 15.93 17.26
CA ILE A 498 5.47 16.62 17.81
C ILE A 498 4.67 17.23 16.68
N ASP A 499 5.26 17.82 15.65
CA ASP A 499 4.51 18.37 14.50
C ASP A 499 3.87 17.27 13.68
N ALA A 500 4.54 16.14 13.44
CA ALA A 500 3.94 14.98 12.77
C ALA A 500 2.91 14.28 13.65
N GLN A 501 3.12 14.26 14.96
CA GLN A 501 2.22 13.65 15.93
C GLN A 501 1.03 14.56 16.18
N VAL A 502 1.19 15.89 16.23
CA VAL A 502 0.14 16.91 16.26
C VAL A 502 -0.56 16.95 14.92
N ASP A 503 0.10 16.86 13.76
CA ASP A 503 -0.59 16.74 12.47
C ASP A 503 -1.35 15.42 12.36
N SER A 504 -0.81 14.32 12.91
CA SER A 504 -1.53 13.05 12.95
C SER A 504 -2.61 13.01 14.02
N GLN A 505 -2.45 13.69 15.16
CA GLN A 505 -3.38 13.71 16.29
C GLN A 505 -4.40 14.82 16.16
N VAL A 506 -4.10 15.93 15.50
CA VAL A 506 -5.02 16.99 15.07
C VAL A 506 -5.66 16.56 13.77
N GLY A 507 -4.96 15.94 12.83
CA GLY A 507 -5.58 15.28 11.69
C GLY A 507 -6.49 14.13 12.12
N ALA A 508 -6.06 13.32 13.09
CA ALA A 508 -6.90 12.29 13.70
C ALA A 508 -7.90 12.86 14.70
N ALA A 509 -7.68 13.98 15.39
CA ALA A 509 -8.67 14.62 16.26
C ALA A 509 -9.66 15.45 15.47
N ILE A 510 -9.32 15.91 14.27
CA ILE A 510 -10.25 16.48 13.29
C ILE A 510 -10.99 15.34 12.63
N ALA A 511 -10.35 14.22 12.26
CA ALA A 511 -11.05 13.03 11.77
C ALA A 511 -11.87 12.34 12.87
N GLN A 512 -11.45 12.40 14.13
CA GLN A 512 -12.11 11.86 15.31
C GLN A 512 -13.14 12.86 15.85
N SER A 513 -12.97 14.17 15.66
CA SER A 513 -14.00 15.19 15.86
C SER A 513 -15.05 15.10 14.75
N MET A 514 -14.66 14.77 13.51
CA MET A 514 -15.59 14.42 12.44
C MET A 514 -16.27 13.07 12.70
N ARG A 515 -15.61 12.09 13.33
CA ARG A 515 -16.21 10.80 13.78
C ARG A 515 -16.98 10.93 15.11
N GLN A 516 -16.69 11.92 15.95
CA GLN A 516 -17.46 12.33 17.13
C GLN A 516 -18.58 13.30 16.72
N SER A 517 -18.52 13.89 15.52
CA SER A 517 -19.66 14.58 14.87
C SER A 517 -20.77 13.61 14.46
N SER A 518 -20.49 12.30 14.56
CA SER A 518 -21.45 11.19 14.52
C SER A 518 -21.74 10.56 15.89
N GLY A 519 -21.24 11.12 17.00
CA GLY A 519 -21.52 10.63 18.35
C GLY A 519 -20.99 11.54 19.45
N ALA A 520 -21.82 12.43 19.96
CA ALA A 520 -21.63 13.09 21.25
C ALA A 520 -23.00 13.46 21.86
N THR A 521 -23.59 12.53 22.60
CA THR A 521 -24.55 12.84 23.67
C THR A 521 -23.78 13.05 24.96
N ASP A 522 -24.04 14.19 25.59
CA ASP A 522 -23.41 14.60 26.84
C ASP A 522 -23.90 13.78 28.04
N SER A 523 -22.96 13.49 28.92
CA SER A 523 -23.12 12.73 30.15
C SER A 523 -23.99 13.45 31.18
N ASN A 524 -25.05 12.79 31.67
CA ASN A 524 -25.58 13.07 33.01
C ASN A 524 -25.84 11.77 33.79
N LYS A 525 -25.50 11.82 35.08
CA LYS A 525 -25.33 10.69 36.00
C LYS A 525 -26.60 9.91 36.30
N GLY A 526 -26.46 8.58 36.34
CA GLY A 526 -27.10 7.76 37.37
C GLY A 526 -27.81 6.49 36.87
N VAL A 527 -27.21 5.34 37.25
CA VAL A 527 -27.85 4.04 37.57
C VAL A 527 -27.86 2.95 36.46
N SER A 528 -27.20 1.84 36.83
CA SER A 528 -27.24 0.45 36.37
C SER A 528 -26.50 0.03 35.08
N GLU A 529 -25.28 -0.48 35.27
CA GLU A 529 -24.52 -1.30 34.32
C GLU A 529 -25.24 -2.63 34.03
N SER A 530 -25.58 -2.85 32.76
CA SER A 530 -25.88 -4.15 32.19
C SER A 530 -25.15 -4.24 30.85
N MET A 531 -24.36 -5.29 30.66
CA MET A 531 -23.47 -5.53 29.53
C MET A 531 -24.14 -5.28 28.16
N THR A 532 -23.55 -4.40 27.34
CA THR A 532 -23.88 -4.28 25.91
C THR A 532 -22.60 -4.27 25.07
N ASN A 533 -22.65 -5.05 23.98
CA ASN A 533 -21.56 -5.36 23.07
C ASN A 533 -20.92 -4.14 22.37
N ASP A 534 -19.59 -4.04 22.45
CA ASP A 534 -18.74 -3.10 21.69
C ASP A 534 -18.59 -3.55 20.23
N MET A 535 -19.49 -3.10 19.35
CA MET A 535 -19.23 -3.01 17.90
C MET A 535 -19.11 -1.54 17.49
N PRO A 536 -18.09 -1.16 16.69
CA PRO A 536 -17.99 0.20 16.18
C PRO A 536 -19.14 0.51 15.20
N GLN A 537 -19.92 1.55 15.53
CA GLN A 537 -21.13 2.04 14.83
C GLN A 537 -20.97 2.33 13.33
N ASP A 538 -19.75 2.47 12.81
CA ASP A 538 -19.46 2.79 11.40
C ASP A 538 -19.43 1.56 10.47
N MET A 539 -19.34 0.31 10.98
CA MET A 539 -19.19 -0.88 10.12
C MET A 539 -20.51 -1.54 9.72
N LEU A 540 -21.53 -1.45 10.56
CA LEU A 540 -22.91 -1.58 10.11
C LEU A 540 -23.26 -0.20 9.61
N GLY A 541 -23.44 0.00 8.30
CA GLY A 541 -23.83 1.30 7.71
C GLY A 541 -25.13 1.78 8.35
N GLY A 542 -25.02 2.41 9.53
CA GLY A 542 -26.13 2.74 10.38
C GLY A 542 -27.06 3.62 9.57
N MET A 543 -28.33 3.21 9.49
CA MET A 543 -29.38 4.03 8.92
C MET A 543 -29.21 5.44 9.48
N GLN A 544 -28.70 6.36 8.67
CA GLN A 544 -28.46 7.71 9.13
C GLN A 544 -29.83 8.27 9.47
N GLN A 545 -30.07 8.59 10.74
CA GLN A 545 -31.29 9.29 11.10
C GLN A 545 -31.32 10.61 10.32
N PHE A 546 -32.51 11.16 10.05
CA PHE A 546 -32.63 12.52 9.53
C PHE A 546 -31.86 13.48 10.45
N ARG A 547 -30.67 13.91 10.02
CA ARG A 547 -29.75 14.70 10.84
C ARG A 547 -30.35 16.07 11.08
N THR A 548 -30.77 16.34 12.31
CA THR A 548 -31.16 17.67 12.77
C THR A 548 -30.00 18.64 12.64
N LEU A 549 -30.29 19.94 12.54
CA LEU A 549 -29.25 20.97 12.54
C LEU A 549 -28.49 20.92 13.87
N SER A 550 -27.19 20.62 13.82
CA SER A 550 -26.34 20.68 14.99
C SER A 550 -25.99 22.14 15.34
N ARG A 551 -25.57 22.39 16.58
CA ARG A 551 -25.08 23.72 17.00
C ARG A 551 -23.96 24.23 16.06
N GLN A 552 -23.09 23.33 15.59
CA GLN A 552 -22.04 23.68 14.65
C GLN A 552 -22.59 24.06 13.27
N ASP A 553 -23.59 23.33 12.75
CA ASP A 553 -24.23 23.67 11.47
C ASP A 553 -24.90 25.06 11.56
N ILE A 554 -25.54 25.37 12.70
CA ILE A 554 -26.15 26.66 12.98
C ILE A 554 -25.08 27.77 12.99
N GLU A 555 -23.95 27.60 13.70
CA GLU A 555 -22.87 28.61 13.66
C GLU A 555 -22.30 28.81 12.25
N GLN A 556 -22.21 27.75 11.43
CA GLN A 556 -21.79 27.88 10.03
C GLN A 556 -22.82 28.64 9.18
N LEU A 557 -24.12 28.48 9.46
CA LEU A 557 -25.18 29.29 8.84
C LEU A 557 -25.06 30.75 9.28
N ARG A 558 -24.78 31.02 10.55
CA ARG A 558 -24.56 32.39 11.08
C ARG A 558 -23.48 33.13 10.31
N LEU A 559 -22.35 32.46 10.09
CA LEU A 559 -21.21 33.02 9.35
C LEU A 559 -21.57 33.28 7.88
N ARG A 560 -22.28 32.35 7.22
CA ARG A 560 -22.71 32.49 5.81
C ARG A 560 -23.79 33.55 5.58
N LEU A 561 -24.66 33.74 6.56
CA LEU A 561 -25.67 34.80 6.56
C LEU A 561 -25.07 36.16 6.98
N ALA A 562 -23.80 36.20 7.38
CA ALA A 562 -23.11 37.39 7.89
C ALA A 562 -23.91 38.11 8.98
N VAL A 563 -24.48 37.34 9.92
CA VAL A 563 -25.33 37.87 10.99
C VAL A 563 -24.56 38.94 11.78
N PRO A 564 -25.05 40.19 11.83
CA PRO A 564 -24.36 41.25 12.55
C PRO A 564 -24.20 40.91 14.04
N GLU A 565 -23.06 41.26 14.64
CA GLU A 565 -22.77 40.95 16.05
C GLU A 565 -23.83 41.56 17.00
N ALA A 566 -24.41 42.70 16.63
CA ALA A 566 -25.51 43.34 17.36
C ALA A 566 -26.78 42.47 17.46
N HIS A 567 -26.97 41.52 16.54
CA HIS A 567 -28.10 40.59 16.52
C HIS A 567 -27.71 39.17 16.97
N ARG A 568 -26.49 38.98 17.49
CA ARG A 568 -26.01 37.66 17.93
C ARG A 568 -26.88 37.05 19.03
N ALA A 569 -27.35 37.86 19.98
CA ALA A 569 -28.24 37.39 21.04
C ALA A 569 -29.59 36.87 20.50
N VAL A 570 -30.15 37.53 19.48
CA VAL A 570 -31.39 37.10 18.81
C VAL A 570 -31.15 35.80 18.05
N TRP A 571 -30.04 35.71 17.31
CA TRP A 571 -29.62 34.49 16.64
C TRP A 571 -29.47 33.32 17.61
N ASP A 572 -28.76 33.52 18.73
CA ASP A 572 -28.51 32.49 19.72
C ASP A 572 -29.80 32.01 20.39
N SER A 573 -30.78 32.89 20.60
CA SER A 573 -32.11 32.52 21.09
C SER A 573 -32.82 31.62 20.09
N LEU A 574 -32.96 32.05 18.84
CA LEU A 574 -33.63 31.27 17.78
C LEU A 574 -32.93 29.93 17.53
N ALA A 575 -31.60 29.91 17.59
CA ALA A 575 -30.80 28.69 17.50
C ALA A 575 -31.12 27.71 18.63
N ASN A 576 -31.24 28.20 19.87
CA ASN A 576 -31.58 27.38 21.02
C ASN A 576 -33.02 26.88 20.94
N ASP A 577 -33.97 27.71 20.47
CA ASP A 577 -35.37 27.33 20.29
C ASP A 577 -35.50 26.19 19.27
N LEU A 578 -34.75 26.26 18.15
CA LEU A 578 -34.68 25.17 17.17
C LEU A 578 -34.07 23.89 17.77
N LEU A 579 -32.95 23.99 18.49
CA LEU A 579 -32.30 22.84 19.12
C LEU A 579 -33.22 22.19 20.17
N GLN A 580 -33.89 22.99 20.98
CA GLN A 580 -34.87 22.52 21.97
C GLN A 580 -36.07 21.87 21.28
N SER A 581 -36.61 22.48 20.22
CA SER A 581 -37.73 21.91 19.46
C SER A 581 -37.35 20.57 18.82
N ASN A 582 -36.12 20.44 18.33
CA ASN A 582 -35.59 19.17 17.82
C ASN A 582 -35.46 18.13 18.95
N ASP A 583 -34.97 18.52 20.12
CA ASP A 583 -34.86 17.64 21.28
C ASP A 583 -36.23 17.17 21.77
N GLU A 584 -37.21 18.07 21.89
CA GLU A 584 -38.59 17.74 22.29
C GLU A 584 -39.27 16.83 21.27
N TRP A 585 -39.10 17.14 19.97
CA TRP A 585 -39.58 16.29 18.90
C TRP A 585 -38.97 14.89 18.97
N SER A 586 -37.66 14.80 19.22
CA SER A 586 -36.96 13.51 19.35
C SER A 586 -37.49 12.71 20.54
N LYS A 587 -37.76 13.35 21.68
CA LYS A 587 -38.30 12.72 22.90
C LYS A 587 -39.74 12.22 22.71
N ASN A 588 -40.56 12.97 21.98
CA ASN A 588 -41.98 12.63 21.78
C ASN A 588 -42.21 11.53 20.73
N LYS A 589 -41.22 11.27 19.87
CA LYS A 589 -41.33 10.31 18.75
C LYS A 589 -40.36 9.13 18.84
N SER A 590 -39.36 9.17 19.71
CA SER A 590 -38.56 7.99 20.06
C SER A 590 -39.28 7.19 21.15
N GLY A 591 -39.68 5.96 20.84
CA GLY A 591 -40.01 5.00 21.90
C GLY A 591 -38.81 4.84 22.84
N PRO A 592 -39.01 4.42 24.11
CA PRO A 592 -37.93 4.37 25.09
C PRO A 592 -36.80 3.45 24.60
N GLY A 593 -35.64 4.03 24.29
CA GLY A 593 -34.37 3.29 24.16
C GLY A 593 -33.85 2.91 22.78
N ASN A 594 -34.49 3.25 21.65
CA ASN A 594 -34.04 2.75 20.34
C ASN A 594 -33.20 3.76 19.54
N MET A 595 -31.86 3.66 19.66
CA MET A 595 -30.89 4.39 18.82
C MET A 595 -30.92 3.94 17.34
N PHE A 596 -31.38 2.72 17.07
CA PHE A 596 -31.61 2.22 15.72
C PHE A 596 -33.10 2.12 15.49
N HIS A 597 -33.60 2.92 14.55
CA HIS A 597 -35.02 2.92 14.24
C HIS A 597 -35.33 1.74 13.32
N MET A 598 -35.48 0.56 13.91
CA MET A 598 -36.04 -0.62 13.25
C MET A 598 -37.57 -0.59 13.35
N PRO A 599 -38.30 -1.19 12.39
CA PRO A 599 -39.73 -1.44 12.56
C PRO A 599 -39.98 -2.19 13.87
N GLN A 600 -40.95 -1.73 14.66
CA GLN A 600 -41.29 -2.43 15.91
C GLN A 600 -41.86 -3.82 15.59
N PRO A 601 -41.69 -4.83 16.47
CA PRO A 601 -42.35 -6.13 16.31
C PRO A 601 -43.86 -5.95 16.10
N GLY A 602 -44.37 -6.37 14.94
CA GLY A 602 -45.78 -6.23 14.55
C GLY A 602 -46.18 -4.88 13.92
N GLU A 603 -45.26 -3.92 13.80
CA GLU A 603 -45.48 -2.72 12.99
C GLU A 603 -45.39 -3.10 11.50
N ASP A 604 -46.48 -2.84 10.77
CA ASP A 604 -46.47 -3.00 9.32
C ASP A 604 -45.44 -2.05 8.69
N MET A 605 -44.70 -2.54 7.71
CA MET A 605 -43.65 -1.75 7.07
C MET A 605 -44.19 -0.52 6.35
N ALA A 606 -45.41 -0.57 5.78
CA ALA A 606 -46.01 0.62 5.22
C ALA A 606 -46.24 1.69 6.31
N ALA A 607 -46.63 1.28 7.51
CA ALA A 607 -46.76 2.16 8.67
C ALA A 607 -45.39 2.70 9.13
N PHE A 608 -44.35 1.86 9.19
CA PHE A 608 -43.00 2.31 9.53
C PHE A 608 -42.44 3.33 8.52
N MET A 609 -42.56 3.04 7.21
CA MET A 609 -42.12 3.96 6.15
C MET A 609 -42.89 5.26 6.21
N LYS A 610 -44.22 5.20 6.41
CA LYS A 610 -45.06 6.39 6.62
C LYS A 610 -44.61 7.20 7.84
N ASN A 611 -44.36 6.54 8.97
CA ASN A 611 -43.86 7.17 10.19
C ASN A 611 -42.47 7.81 9.98
N SER A 612 -41.62 7.21 9.15
CA SER A 612 -40.32 7.79 8.75
C SER A 612 -40.51 9.07 7.92
N HIS A 613 -41.42 9.06 6.94
CA HIS A 613 -41.76 10.23 6.13
C HIS A 613 -42.39 11.36 6.94
N GLU A 614 -43.39 11.05 7.78
CA GLU A 614 -44.03 12.03 8.67
C GLU A 614 -43.00 12.70 9.59
N ARG A 615 -41.97 11.95 9.99
CA ARG A 615 -40.89 12.49 10.80
C ARG A 615 -39.96 13.41 10.01
N ALA A 616 -39.55 13.00 8.82
CA ALA A 616 -38.77 13.85 7.92
C ALA A 616 -39.50 15.17 7.62
N GLU A 617 -40.81 15.09 7.38
CA GLU A 617 -41.66 16.25 7.11
C GLU A 617 -41.81 17.16 8.33
N ALA A 618 -41.97 16.60 9.52
CA ALA A 618 -42.05 17.38 10.77
C ALA A 618 -40.74 18.14 11.05
N LEU A 619 -39.58 17.49 10.87
CA LEU A 619 -38.27 18.15 10.99
C LEU A 619 -38.09 19.24 9.93
N ALA A 620 -38.51 18.98 8.70
CA ALA A 620 -38.49 20.00 7.65
C ALA A 620 -39.34 21.20 8.05
N LYS A 621 -40.57 21.01 8.55
CA LYS A 621 -41.44 22.11 9.00
C LYS A 621 -40.84 22.94 10.13
N LEU A 622 -40.16 22.30 11.10
CA LEU A 622 -39.46 23.01 12.18
C LEU A 622 -38.33 23.88 11.63
N GLU A 623 -37.53 23.35 10.73
CA GLU A 623 -36.43 24.11 10.09
C GLU A 623 -36.97 25.24 9.20
N GLU A 624 -38.06 25.02 8.47
CA GLU A 624 -38.72 26.06 7.65
C GLU A 624 -39.27 27.19 8.52
N ALA A 625 -39.94 26.88 9.63
CA ALA A 625 -40.42 27.88 10.58
C ALA A 625 -39.25 28.69 11.18
N TRP A 626 -38.14 28.03 11.51
CA TRP A 626 -36.93 28.71 11.99
C TRP A 626 -36.35 29.66 10.94
N PHE A 627 -36.36 29.31 9.65
CA PHE A 627 -35.97 30.24 8.58
C PHE A 627 -36.92 31.44 8.46
N ASP A 628 -38.23 31.25 8.64
CA ASP A 628 -39.21 32.34 8.65
C ASP A 628 -38.99 33.28 9.86
N ASP A 629 -38.65 32.71 11.03
CA ASP A 629 -38.30 33.46 12.24
C ASP A 629 -36.98 34.22 12.08
N LEU A 630 -35.99 33.63 11.41
CA LEU A 630 -34.74 34.32 11.07
C LEU A 630 -34.99 35.51 10.14
N ALA A 631 -35.79 35.31 9.09
CA ALA A 631 -36.10 36.35 8.11
C ALA A 631 -36.86 37.54 8.72
N SER A 632 -37.71 37.29 9.71
CA SER A 632 -38.52 38.32 10.38
C SER A 632 -37.85 38.91 11.63
N GLY A 633 -37.06 38.13 12.37
CA GLY A 633 -36.52 38.48 13.68
C GLY A 633 -35.12 39.08 13.68
N VAL A 634 -34.27 38.76 12.69
CA VAL A 634 -32.89 39.25 12.63
C VAL A 634 -32.79 40.41 11.63
N GLN A 635 -32.76 41.65 12.16
CA GLN A 635 -32.65 42.83 11.31
C GLN A 635 -31.32 42.90 10.57
N GLY A 636 -31.35 43.39 9.33
CA GLY A 636 -30.15 43.58 8.50
C GLY A 636 -29.68 42.33 7.75
N LEU A 637 -30.37 41.19 7.85
CA LEU A 637 -30.12 40.05 6.97
C LEU A 637 -30.58 40.33 5.53
N ASP A 638 -29.78 39.88 4.56
CA ASP A 638 -30.21 39.84 3.16
C ASP A 638 -31.25 38.72 3.00
N ALA A 639 -32.51 39.10 2.75
CA ALA A 639 -33.62 38.15 2.54
C ALA A 639 -33.31 37.15 1.41
N ALA A 640 -32.61 37.58 0.35
CA ALA A 640 -32.23 36.68 -0.72
C ALA A 640 -31.19 35.66 -0.26
N GLN A 641 -30.28 36.04 0.65
CA GLN A 641 -29.30 35.12 1.24
C GLN A 641 -29.95 34.11 2.19
N VAL A 642 -30.94 34.54 2.98
CA VAL A 642 -31.73 33.64 3.83
C VAL A 642 -32.46 32.60 2.97
N GLU A 643 -33.14 33.02 1.90
CA GLU A 643 -33.82 32.11 0.97
C GLU A 643 -32.86 31.19 0.19
N ARG A 644 -31.63 31.64 -0.05
CA ARG A 644 -30.57 30.77 -0.63
C ARG A 644 -30.18 29.66 0.35
N GLU A 645 -29.88 30.00 1.60
CA GLU A 645 -29.53 29.02 2.63
C GLU A 645 -30.70 28.07 2.95
N ARG A 646 -31.92 28.60 3.03
CA ARG A 646 -33.17 27.82 3.14
C ARG A 646 -33.25 26.75 2.06
N GLY A 647 -33.05 27.11 0.79
CA GLY A 647 -33.07 26.13 -0.28
C GLY A 647 -31.84 25.21 -0.36
N ARG A 648 -30.64 25.66 0.07
CA ARG A 648 -29.48 24.75 0.24
C ARG A 648 -29.84 23.65 1.25
N ARG A 649 -30.50 23.99 2.35
CA ARG A 649 -30.98 23.05 3.36
C ARG A 649 -32.08 22.12 2.85
N ALA A 650 -33.03 22.65 2.08
CA ALA A 650 -34.05 21.83 1.42
C ALA A 650 -33.44 20.74 0.52
N LEU A 651 -32.39 21.09 -0.24
CA LEU A 651 -31.66 20.13 -1.08
C LEU A 651 -30.96 19.05 -0.25
N VAL A 652 -30.28 19.43 0.84
CA VAL A 652 -29.64 18.49 1.76
C VAL A 652 -30.65 17.51 2.35
N ARG A 653 -31.83 18.00 2.76
CA ARG A 653 -32.92 17.14 3.27
C ARG A 653 -33.46 16.19 2.20
N ALA A 654 -33.66 16.68 0.98
CA ALA A 654 -34.15 15.85 -0.12
C ALA A 654 -33.17 14.70 -0.44
N PHE A 655 -31.86 14.96 -0.48
CA PHE A 655 -30.85 13.90 -0.62
C PHE A 655 -30.79 12.96 0.59
N ALA A 656 -30.94 13.47 1.81
CA ALA A 656 -30.95 12.66 3.02
C ALA A 656 -32.17 11.72 3.04
N ALA A 657 -33.35 12.18 2.61
CA ALA A 657 -34.54 11.35 2.51
C ALA A 657 -34.33 10.13 1.60
N VAL A 658 -33.59 10.30 0.50
CA VAL A 658 -33.25 9.18 -0.40
C VAL A 658 -32.17 8.27 0.21
N LYS A 659 -31.19 8.82 0.94
CA LYS A 659 -30.09 8.05 1.56
C LYS A 659 -30.52 7.26 2.80
N ASN A 660 -31.53 7.72 3.52
CA ASN A 660 -31.95 7.12 4.78
C ASN A 660 -32.90 5.91 4.59
N SER A 661 -32.79 5.22 3.45
CA SER A 661 -33.51 3.95 3.25
C SER A 661 -33.10 2.95 4.33
N PRO A 662 -34.04 2.21 4.93
CA PRO A 662 -33.75 1.30 6.04
C PRO A 662 -32.84 0.12 5.66
N MET A 663 -32.61 -0.09 4.36
CA MET A 663 -31.81 -1.18 3.84
C MET A 663 -30.59 -0.67 3.07
N PRO A 664 -29.39 -1.27 3.27
CA PRO A 664 -28.18 -0.88 2.57
C PRO A 664 -28.36 -1.16 1.07
N MET A 665 -28.58 -0.09 0.30
CA MET A 665 -28.65 -0.14 -1.15
C MET A 665 -27.22 -0.12 -1.72
N PRO A 666 -26.71 -1.22 -2.31
CA PRO A 666 -25.27 -1.34 -2.59
C PRO A 666 -24.75 -0.31 -3.60
N ASN A 667 -25.56 0.10 -4.58
CA ASN A 667 -25.06 0.83 -5.75
C ASN A 667 -25.63 2.25 -5.95
N ILE A 668 -26.85 2.54 -5.47
CA ILE A 668 -27.51 3.84 -5.73
C ILE A 668 -27.07 4.92 -4.72
N MET A 669 -26.76 4.53 -3.48
CA MET A 669 -26.44 5.47 -2.39
C MET A 669 -25.00 5.99 -2.39
N MET A 670 -24.12 5.41 -3.20
CA MET A 670 -22.70 5.76 -3.27
C MET A 670 -22.39 6.88 -4.27
N SER A 671 -23.41 7.42 -4.95
CA SER A 671 -23.18 8.47 -5.93
C SER A 671 -22.52 9.69 -5.30
N ARG A 672 -21.37 10.05 -5.88
CA ARG A 672 -20.56 11.21 -5.50
C ARG A 672 -21.30 12.53 -5.72
N TRP A 673 -22.26 12.53 -6.64
CA TRP A 673 -23.09 13.68 -7.00
C TRP A 673 -24.04 14.11 -5.88
N SER A 674 -24.47 13.17 -5.03
CA SER A 674 -25.31 13.45 -3.85
C SER A 674 -24.66 14.32 -2.77
N LYS A 675 -23.36 14.63 -2.90
CA LYS A 675 -22.60 15.50 -2.00
C LYS A 675 -22.26 16.86 -2.63
N VAL A 676 -22.69 17.08 -3.87
CA VAL A 676 -22.39 18.32 -4.59
C VAL A 676 -23.28 19.45 -4.10
N ASP A 677 -22.64 20.46 -3.52
CA ASP A 677 -23.20 21.77 -3.20
C ASP A 677 -22.61 22.78 -4.19
N LEU A 678 -23.37 23.07 -5.24
CA LEU A 678 -22.99 24.03 -6.27
C LEU A 678 -22.78 25.43 -5.69
N TYR A 679 -23.51 25.79 -4.64
CA TYR A 679 -23.33 27.09 -4.05
C TYR A 679 -22.05 27.17 -3.21
N ALA A 680 -21.69 26.11 -2.48
CA ALA A 680 -20.38 26.05 -1.82
C ALA A 680 -19.22 26.11 -2.83
N ALA A 681 -19.40 25.54 -4.03
CA ALA A 681 -18.43 25.70 -5.12
C ALA A 681 -18.36 27.14 -5.65
N THR A 682 -19.50 27.84 -5.69
CA THR A 682 -19.58 29.26 -6.05
C THR A 682 -19.00 30.17 -4.97
N ASP A 683 -19.09 29.82 -3.69
CA ASP A 683 -18.55 30.63 -2.59
C ASP A 683 -17.04 30.87 -2.73
N ALA A 684 -16.34 30.00 -3.45
CA ALA A 684 -14.91 30.12 -3.74
C ALA A 684 -14.58 31.13 -4.86
N LEU A 685 -15.57 31.58 -5.65
CA LEU A 685 -15.37 32.55 -6.74
C LEU A 685 -15.25 33.99 -6.25
N PRO A 686 -14.65 34.91 -7.05
CA PRO A 686 -14.68 36.35 -6.79
C PRO A 686 -16.11 36.88 -6.66
N ALA A 687 -16.33 37.90 -5.82
CA ALA A 687 -17.66 38.42 -5.51
C ALA A 687 -18.51 38.79 -6.75
N GLN A 688 -17.89 39.37 -7.78
CA GLN A 688 -18.56 39.72 -9.03
C GLN A 688 -19.03 38.48 -9.81
N ALA A 689 -18.16 37.47 -9.95
CA ALA A 689 -18.48 36.20 -10.59
C ALA A 689 -19.59 35.45 -9.82
N ARG A 690 -19.54 35.48 -8.47
CA ARG A 690 -20.61 34.94 -7.63
C ARG A 690 -21.95 35.58 -7.94
N ALA A 691 -22.02 36.91 -7.88
CA ALA A 691 -23.24 37.67 -8.14
C ALA A 691 -23.84 37.35 -9.53
N GLN A 692 -22.98 37.15 -10.54
CA GLN A 692 -23.39 36.81 -11.90
C GLN A 692 -24.10 35.44 -12.01
N VAL A 693 -23.67 34.44 -11.23
CA VAL A 693 -24.19 33.06 -11.35
C VAL A 693 -25.33 32.73 -10.40
N LEU A 694 -25.55 33.53 -9.35
CA LEU A 694 -26.59 33.28 -8.34
C LEU A 694 -27.99 32.97 -8.92
N PRO A 695 -28.53 33.74 -9.89
CA PRO A 695 -29.84 33.44 -10.46
C PRO A 695 -29.89 32.08 -11.18
N THR A 696 -28.76 31.68 -11.79
CA THR A 696 -28.66 30.38 -12.48
C THR A 696 -28.64 29.24 -11.46
N LEU A 697 -27.93 29.41 -10.34
CA LEU A 697 -27.90 28.43 -9.25
C LEU A 697 -29.29 28.22 -8.63
N ASP A 698 -30.05 29.29 -8.42
CA ASP A 698 -31.40 29.20 -7.86
C ASP A 698 -32.35 28.43 -8.79
N ALA A 699 -32.21 28.60 -10.11
CA ALA A 699 -32.93 27.82 -11.11
C ALA A 699 -32.50 26.34 -11.10
N CYS A 700 -31.20 26.07 -11.10
CA CYS A 700 -30.64 24.71 -11.01
C CYS A 700 -31.11 23.98 -9.76
N ARG A 701 -31.11 24.65 -8.59
CA ARG A 701 -31.61 24.11 -7.32
C ARG A 701 -33.06 23.70 -7.43
N THR A 702 -33.91 24.55 -8.01
CA THR A 702 -35.34 24.28 -8.18
C THR A 702 -35.57 23.06 -9.06
N GLN A 703 -34.82 22.93 -10.16
CA GLN A 703 -34.88 21.75 -11.03
C GLN A 703 -34.47 20.46 -10.30
N ILE A 704 -33.39 20.50 -9.50
CA ILE A 704 -32.94 19.30 -8.75
C ILE A 704 -33.98 18.91 -7.69
N LEU A 705 -34.55 19.87 -6.97
CA LEU A 705 -35.61 19.60 -5.99
C LEU A 705 -36.83 18.96 -6.65
N GLN A 706 -37.21 19.42 -7.85
CA GLN A 706 -38.31 18.84 -8.63
C GLN A 706 -38.01 17.40 -9.06
N GLU A 707 -36.79 17.10 -9.53
CA GLU A 707 -36.41 15.73 -9.88
C GLU A 707 -36.29 14.81 -8.66
N LEU A 708 -35.75 15.31 -7.54
CA LEU A 708 -35.67 14.55 -6.29
C LEU A 708 -37.04 14.22 -5.72
N ALA A 709 -38.05 15.07 -5.92
CA ALA A 709 -39.43 14.79 -5.51
C ALA A 709 -40.01 13.52 -6.18
N ASN A 710 -39.46 13.09 -7.32
CA ASN A 710 -39.88 11.88 -8.04
C ASN A 710 -39.19 10.59 -7.54
N VAL A 711 -38.26 10.67 -6.58
CA VAL A 711 -37.46 9.54 -6.10
C VAL A 711 -38.11 8.77 -4.94
N PRO A 712 -38.70 9.41 -3.91
CA PRO A 712 -39.28 8.72 -2.75
C PRO A 712 -40.26 7.61 -3.11
N ASP A 713 -41.25 7.86 -3.98
CA ASP A 713 -42.24 6.85 -4.38
C ASP A 713 -41.60 5.60 -5.00
N LYS A 714 -40.52 5.78 -5.77
CA LYS A 714 -39.79 4.67 -6.40
C LYS A 714 -38.93 3.92 -5.40
N LEU A 715 -38.37 4.63 -4.42
CA LEU A 715 -37.62 4.05 -3.32
C LEU A 715 -38.54 3.22 -2.42
N ASP A 716 -39.74 3.72 -2.12
CA ASP A 716 -40.75 3.01 -1.36
C ASP A 716 -41.23 1.75 -2.08
N ALA A 717 -41.49 1.83 -3.38
CA ALA A 717 -41.84 0.67 -4.19
C ALA A 717 -40.74 -0.39 -4.19
N PHE A 718 -39.47 0.02 -4.28
CA PHE A 718 -38.33 -0.89 -4.19
C PHE A 718 -38.21 -1.52 -2.80
N ASN A 719 -38.27 -0.70 -1.74
CA ASN A 719 -38.17 -1.15 -0.36
C ASN A 719 -39.30 -2.13 0.00
N ALA A 720 -40.53 -1.88 -0.47
CA ALA A 720 -41.65 -2.80 -0.26
C ALA A 720 -41.37 -4.19 -0.86
N VAL A 721 -40.82 -4.27 -2.07
CA VAL A 721 -40.46 -5.54 -2.70
C VAL A 721 -39.30 -6.22 -1.96
N GLN A 722 -38.24 -5.46 -1.65
CA GLN A 722 -37.07 -5.97 -0.93
C GLN A 722 -37.44 -6.53 0.45
N MET A 723 -38.29 -5.82 1.19
CA MET A 723 -38.79 -6.27 2.49
C MET A 723 -39.73 -7.48 2.36
N SER A 724 -40.55 -7.57 1.30
CA SER A 724 -41.35 -8.78 1.05
C SER A 724 -40.51 -10.03 0.78
N ALA A 725 -39.26 -9.86 0.36
CA ALA A 725 -38.30 -10.93 0.13
C ALA A 725 -37.51 -11.30 1.40
N MET A 726 -37.50 -10.43 2.42
CA MET A 726 -36.94 -10.74 3.73
C MET A 726 -38.02 -11.37 4.62
N LYS A 727 -37.91 -12.68 4.87
CA LYS A 727 -38.67 -13.29 5.97
C LYS A 727 -37.88 -13.09 7.26
N MET A 728 -38.48 -12.38 8.21
CA MET A 728 -38.05 -12.48 9.60
C MET A 728 -38.72 -13.71 10.20
N GLU A 729 -37.95 -14.78 10.41
CA GLU A 729 -38.40 -15.92 11.20
C GLU A 729 -37.91 -15.69 12.64
N SER A 730 -38.86 -15.47 13.55
CA SER A 730 -38.59 -15.51 14.98
C SER A 730 -38.67 -16.97 15.43
N ASN A 731 -37.51 -17.59 15.67
CA ASN A 731 -37.48 -18.89 16.31
C ASN A 731 -37.17 -18.65 17.79
N ALA A 732 -38.09 -19.04 18.67
CA ALA A 732 -37.77 -19.13 20.09
C ALA A 732 -36.76 -20.28 20.25
N ASP A 733 -35.61 -20.00 20.87
CA ASP A 733 -34.73 -21.07 21.30
C ASP A 733 -35.39 -21.87 22.44
N ASP A 734 -34.84 -23.04 22.76
CA ASP A 734 -35.38 -23.92 23.82
C ASP A 734 -35.39 -23.24 25.21
N ALA A 735 -34.71 -22.11 25.39
CA ALA A 735 -34.72 -21.29 26.60
C ALA A 735 -35.79 -20.17 26.58
N GLY A 736 -36.56 -20.04 25.51
CA GLY A 736 -37.58 -19.00 25.34
C GLY A 736 -37.00 -17.63 24.93
N HIS A 737 -35.75 -17.56 24.50
CA HIS A 737 -35.20 -16.37 23.88
C HIS A 737 -35.58 -16.35 22.40
N GLU A 738 -36.29 -15.31 21.97
CA GLU A 738 -36.56 -15.07 20.56
C GLU A 738 -35.26 -14.75 19.83
N ASN A 739 -34.74 -15.73 19.08
CA ASN A 739 -33.62 -15.50 18.17
C ASN A 739 -34.21 -15.13 16.80
N ILE A 740 -34.19 -13.84 16.50
CA ILE A 740 -34.65 -13.30 15.22
C ILE A 740 -33.56 -13.58 14.19
N GLN A 741 -33.71 -14.64 13.39
CA GLN A 741 -32.88 -14.85 12.21
C GLN A 741 -33.54 -14.16 11.02
N ILE A 742 -32.82 -13.19 10.44
CA ILE A 742 -33.21 -12.56 9.18
C ILE A 742 -32.71 -13.48 8.06
N LEU A 743 -33.60 -14.31 7.51
CA LEU A 743 -33.28 -15.17 6.38
C LEU A 743 -33.75 -14.50 5.08
N MET A 744 -32.80 -14.19 4.20
CA MET A 744 -33.13 -13.77 2.82
C MET A 744 -33.32 -15.01 1.96
N SER A 745 -34.53 -15.57 1.92
CA SER A 745 -34.90 -16.56 0.91
C SER A 745 -35.34 -15.84 -0.37
N MET A 746 -34.39 -15.52 -1.24
CA MET A 746 -34.71 -14.95 -2.56
C MET A 746 -34.80 -16.08 -3.58
N ASP A 747 -36.02 -16.45 -3.98
CA ASP A 747 -36.23 -17.26 -5.18
C ASP A 747 -36.08 -16.40 -6.45
N ASP A 748 -36.02 -17.05 -7.61
CA ASP A 748 -35.87 -16.37 -8.91
C ASP A 748 -37.00 -15.38 -9.18
N SER A 749 -38.21 -15.65 -8.67
CA SER A 749 -39.37 -14.76 -8.83
C SER A 749 -39.19 -13.47 -8.03
N LYS A 750 -38.73 -13.56 -6.79
CA LYS A 750 -38.43 -12.41 -5.93
C LYS A 750 -37.26 -11.60 -6.44
N MET A 751 -36.23 -12.26 -6.98
CA MET A 751 -35.14 -11.57 -7.68
C MET A 751 -35.65 -10.79 -8.90
N ALA A 752 -36.57 -11.36 -9.69
CA ALA A 752 -37.17 -10.68 -10.83
C ALA A 752 -38.06 -9.49 -10.42
N GLU A 753 -38.85 -9.62 -9.35
CA GLU A 753 -39.64 -8.52 -8.77
C GLU A 753 -38.72 -7.40 -8.26
N LEU A 754 -37.65 -7.74 -7.56
CA LEU A 754 -36.69 -6.79 -7.01
C LEU A 754 -35.97 -6.04 -8.13
N GLU A 755 -35.56 -6.73 -9.19
CA GLU A 755 -34.95 -6.11 -10.37
C GLU A 755 -35.95 -5.21 -11.12
N LYS A 756 -37.22 -5.61 -11.21
CA LYS A 756 -38.29 -4.79 -11.81
C LYS A 756 -38.51 -3.48 -11.03
N ALA A 757 -38.44 -3.52 -9.70
CA ALA A 757 -38.57 -2.33 -8.85
C ALA A 757 -37.28 -1.49 -8.80
N ARG A 758 -36.11 -2.12 -8.93
CA ARG A 758 -34.79 -1.45 -8.94
C ARG A 758 -34.60 -0.56 -10.16
N LYS A 759 -35.03 -1.01 -11.35
CA LYS A 759 -34.87 -0.28 -12.62
C LYS A 759 -35.41 1.17 -12.60
N PRO A 760 -36.68 1.43 -12.23
CA PRO A 760 -37.20 2.80 -12.20
C PRO A 760 -36.48 3.68 -11.17
N LEU A 761 -36.12 3.13 -10.00
CA LEU A 761 -35.34 3.85 -8.99
C LEU A 761 -33.95 4.24 -9.52
N THR A 762 -33.26 3.30 -10.17
CA THR A 762 -31.95 3.54 -10.79
C THR A 762 -32.05 4.60 -11.89
N ALA A 763 -33.08 4.53 -12.72
CA ALA A 763 -33.32 5.52 -13.78
C ALA A 763 -33.58 6.92 -13.24
N ALA A 764 -34.42 7.04 -12.20
CA ALA A 764 -34.69 8.33 -11.56
C ALA A 764 -33.45 8.92 -10.90
N TRP A 765 -32.66 8.10 -10.22
CA TRP A 765 -31.40 8.55 -9.63
C TRP A 765 -30.39 9.00 -10.70
N LYS A 766 -30.24 8.24 -11.78
CA LYS A 766 -29.39 8.61 -12.91
C LYS A 766 -29.82 9.92 -13.56
N ALA A 767 -31.12 10.21 -13.61
CA ALA A 767 -31.63 11.51 -14.08
C ALA A 767 -31.18 12.66 -13.16
N VAL A 768 -31.21 12.49 -11.84
CA VAL A 768 -30.69 13.47 -10.87
C VAL A 768 -29.19 13.70 -11.07
N GLU A 769 -28.40 12.64 -11.26
CA GLU A 769 -26.96 12.75 -11.51
C GLU A 769 -26.65 13.49 -12.82
N GLN A 770 -27.36 13.14 -13.89
CA GLN A 770 -27.23 13.80 -15.19
C GLN A 770 -27.62 15.27 -15.12
N LEU A 771 -28.69 15.60 -14.38
CA LEU A 771 -29.12 16.97 -14.17
C LEU A 771 -28.10 17.76 -13.34
N GLN A 772 -27.53 17.17 -12.29
CA GLN A 772 -26.46 17.82 -11.52
C GLN A 772 -25.23 18.09 -12.40
N ALA A 773 -24.80 17.11 -13.21
CA ALA A 773 -23.70 17.31 -14.16
C ALA A 773 -24.00 18.42 -15.20
N ALA A 774 -25.22 18.46 -15.74
CA ALA A 774 -25.66 19.50 -16.66
C ALA A 774 -25.71 20.89 -15.99
N ASN A 775 -26.15 20.95 -14.73
CA ASN A 775 -26.20 22.19 -13.95
C ASN A 775 -24.81 22.78 -13.68
N VAL A 776 -23.79 21.93 -13.47
CA VAL A 776 -22.40 22.38 -13.37
C VAL A 776 -21.97 23.12 -14.62
N GLU A 777 -22.24 22.56 -15.80
CA GLU A 777 -21.86 23.20 -17.07
C GLU A 777 -22.71 24.45 -17.35
N THR A 778 -24.01 24.43 -17.03
CA THR A 778 -24.90 25.60 -17.15
C THR A 778 -24.41 26.78 -16.32
N VAL A 779 -23.91 26.53 -15.10
CA VAL A 779 -23.30 27.57 -14.25
C VAL A 779 -21.95 28.00 -14.82
N ALA A 780 -21.12 27.06 -15.26
CA ALA A 780 -19.80 27.35 -15.81
C ALA A 780 -19.86 28.20 -17.09
N GLU A 781 -20.88 28.02 -17.94
CA GLU A 781 -21.11 28.82 -19.15
C GLU A 781 -21.43 30.31 -18.87
N LYS A 782 -21.86 30.63 -17.64
CA LYS A 782 -22.09 32.02 -17.22
C LYS A 782 -20.83 32.71 -16.73
N LEU A 783 -19.73 31.98 -16.59
CA LEU A 783 -18.45 32.49 -16.09
C LEU A 783 -17.47 32.69 -17.25
N ASP A 784 -16.49 33.58 -17.07
CA ASP A 784 -15.32 33.58 -17.95
C ASP A 784 -14.52 32.28 -17.79
N ALA A 785 -13.60 32.00 -18.72
CA ALA A 785 -12.87 30.74 -18.75
C ALA A 785 -12.10 30.42 -17.45
N ALA A 786 -11.54 31.43 -16.78
CA ALA A 786 -10.77 31.24 -15.56
C ALA A 786 -11.69 30.91 -14.37
N ASN A 787 -12.76 31.69 -14.18
CA ASN A 787 -13.75 31.46 -13.15
C ASN A 787 -14.53 30.14 -13.38
N ALA A 788 -14.82 29.79 -14.63
CA ALA A 788 -15.44 28.52 -15.00
C ALA A 788 -14.54 27.32 -14.65
N ALA A 789 -13.23 27.41 -14.91
CA ALA A 789 -12.28 26.37 -14.53
C ALA A 789 -12.21 26.22 -13.00
N PHE A 790 -12.12 27.33 -12.27
CA PHE A 790 -12.09 27.33 -10.82
C PHE A 790 -13.36 26.74 -10.20
N PHE A 791 -14.54 27.10 -10.73
CA PHE A 791 -15.82 26.52 -10.32
C PHE A 791 -15.88 25.01 -10.56
N ARG A 792 -15.51 24.54 -11.76
CA ARG A 792 -15.45 23.09 -12.06
C ARG A 792 -14.48 22.36 -11.14
N ARG A 793 -13.35 22.97 -10.80
CA ARG A 793 -12.37 22.42 -9.85
C ARG A 793 -12.97 22.29 -8.45
N ALA A 794 -13.69 23.29 -7.97
CA ALA A 794 -14.39 23.26 -6.68
C ALA A 794 -15.46 22.16 -6.63
N VAL A 795 -16.26 21.98 -7.71
CA VAL A 795 -17.22 20.88 -7.81
C VAL A 795 -16.52 19.51 -7.81
N ARG A 796 -15.44 19.35 -8.59
CA ARG A 796 -14.66 18.10 -8.62
C ARG A 796 -14.04 17.77 -7.27
N LYS A 797 -13.65 18.78 -6.48
CA LYS A 797 -13.16 18.60 -5.10
C LYS A 797 -14.21 17.98 -4.18
N GLN A 798 -15.49 18.31 -4.38
CA GLN A 798 -16.60 17.73 -3.63
C GLN A 798 -16.93 16.29 -4.06
N THR A 799 -16.86 15.98 -5.37
CA THR A 799 -17.17 14.63 -5.89
C THR A 799 -16.02 13.64 -5.73
N HIS A 800 -14.78 14.11 -5.79
CA HIS A 800 -13.57 13.28 -5.74
C HIS A 800 -12.54 13.79 -4.70
N PRO A 801 -12.93 14.00 -3.43
CA PRO A 801 -12.04 14.56 -2.42
C PRO A 801 -10.74 13.76 -2.25
N GLU A 802 -10.78 12.43 -2.44
CA GLU A 802 -9.61 11.55 -2.40
C GLU A 802 -8.55 11.88 -3.46
N VAL A 803 -8.94 12.47 -4.59
CA VAL A 803 -8.02 12.90 -5.65
C VAL A 803 -7.36 14.23 -5.27
N PHE A 804 -8.09 15.11 -4.59
CA PHE A 804 -7.65 16.47 -4.24
C PHE A 804 -6.89 16.57 -2.91
N ARG A 805 -7.06 15.64 -1.96
CA ARG A 805 -6.41 15.67 -0.62
C ARG A 805 -4.93 16.03 -0.64
N THR A 806 -4.19 15.45 -1.59
CA THR A 806 -2.74 15.69 -1.72
C THR A 806 -2.41 17.11 -2.19
N GLN A 807 -3.30 17.75 -2.95
CA GLN A 807 -3.13 19.11 -3.48
C GLN A 807 -3.46 20.19 -2.45
N GLU A 808 -4.34 19.89 -1.49
CA GLU A 808 -4.74 20.85 -0.44
C GLU A 808 -3.53 21.42 0.31
N LYS A 809 -2.47 20.62 0.47
CA LYS A 809 -1.21 21.08 1.05
C LYS A 809 -0.54 22.18 0.22
N VAL A 810 -0.54 22.04 -1.10
CA VAL A 810 0.08 23.00 -2.03
C VAL A 810 -0.81 24.22 -2.19
N ASP A 811 -2.12 24.03 -2.38
CA ASP A 811 -3.08 25.13 -2.47
C ASP A 811 -3.04 25.99 -1.20
N GLY A 812 -3.05 25.37 -0.01
CA GLY A 812 -2.92 26.09 1.25
C GLY A 812 -1.55 26.75 1.43
N ALA A 813 -0.48 26.22 0.84
CA ALA A 813 0.82 26.89 0.81
C ALA A 813 0.79 28.13 -0.09
N ILE A 814 0.22 28.02 -1.30
CA ILE A 814 0.03 29.15 -2.22
C ILE A 814 -0.78 30.27 -1.54
N GLU A 815 -1.89 29.93 -0.89
CA GLU A 815 -2.72 30.89 -0.15
C GLU A 815 -1.93 31.61 0.95
N ARG A 816 -1.17 30.86 1.77
CA ARG A 816 -0.32 31.45 2.82
C ARG A 816 0.77 32.35 2.26
N ILE A 817 1.37 31.99 1.12
CA ILE A 817 2.38 32.82 0.45
C ILE A 817 1.75 34.12 -0.03
N ILE A 818 0.64 34.06 -0.76
CA ILE A 818 -0.04 35.25 -1.29
C ILE A 818 -0.49 36.18 -0.17
N ALA A 819 -0.86 35.64 1.00
CA ALA A 819 -1.22 36.41 2.18
C ALA A 819 -0.04 37.08 2.92
N LEU A 820 1.21 36.83 2.52
CA LEU A 820 2.37 37.44 3.17
C LEU A 820 2.39 38.97 2.91
N PRO A 821 2.53 39.81 3.96
CA PRO A 821 2.45 41.26 3.82
C PRO A 821 3.67 41.90 3.10
N ALA A 822 4.76 41.15 2.91
CA ALA A 822 6.04 41.65 2.44
C ALA A 822 6.49 41.06 1.09
N LEU A 823 5.56 40.61 0.23
CA LEU A 823 5.91 40.17 -1.13
C LEU A 823 6.19 41.36 -2.03
N THR A 824 7.33 41.35 -2.72
CA THR A 824 7.60 42.31 -3.80
C THR A 824 6.68 42.03 -5.00
N PRO A 825 6.35 43.04 -5.84
CA PRO A 825 5.54 42.82 -7.04
C PRO A 825 6.09 41.73 -7.97
N ALA A 826 7.42 41.64 -8.09
CA ALA A 826 8.08 40.60 -8.88
C ALA A 826 7.88 39.20 -8.29
N GLN A 827 7.97 39.06 -6.95
CA GLN A 827 7.69 37.79 -6.27
C GLN A 827 6.23 37.38 -6.41
N LEU A 828 5.29 38.32 -6.24
CA LEU A 828 3.87 38.04 -6.41
C LEU A 828 3.56 37.54 -7.84
N GLN A 829 4.15 38.18 -8.85
CA GLN A 829 4.01 37.76 -10.24
C GLN A 829 4.58 36.35 -10.48
N ALA A 830 5.77 36.06 -9.95
CA ALA A 830 6.40 34.74 -10.06
C ALA A 830 5.59 33.65 -9.34
N VAL A 831 5.11 33.90 -8.10
CA VAL A 831 4.25 32.98 -7.34
C VAL A 831 2.95 32.71 -8.10
N THR A 832 2.32 33.76 -8.67
CA THR A 832 1.09 33.61 -9.46
C THR A 832 1.33 32.76 -10.71
N ALA A 833 2.45 32.98 -11.41
CA ALA A 833 2.81 32.18 -12.58
C ALA A 833 3.04 30.69 -12.22
N LEU A 834 3.75 30.42 -11.12
CA LEU A 834 3.98 29.06 -10.62
C LEU A 834 2.69 28.38 -10.16
N ALA A 835 1.81 29.11 -9.47
CA ALA A 835 0.50 28.59 -9.06
C ALA A 835 -0.35 28.20 -10.28
N ASN A 836 -0.37 29.02 -11.32
CA ASN A 836 -1.10 28.73 -12.55
C ASN A 836 -0.53 27.51 -13.30
N ASP A 837 0.79 27.38 -13.45
CA ASP A 837 1.42 26.19 -14.05
C ASP A 837 1.11 24.94 -13.23
N TYR A 838 1.22 25.02 -11.90
CA TYR A 838 0.86 23.94 -11.00
C TYR A 838 -0.60 23.50 -11.19
N HIS A 839 -1.56 24.44 -11.13
CA HIS A 839 -2.98 24.13 -11.29
C HIS A 839 -3.30 23.51 -12.65
N GLN A 840 -2.69 24.01 -13.73
CA GLN A 840 -2.88 23.45 -15.08
C GLN A 840 -2.40 21.99 -15.18
N ARG A 841 -1.21 21.69 -14.66
CA ARG A 841 -0.66 20.32 -14.63
C ARG A 841 -1.47 19.41 -13.69
N ALA A 842 -1.85 19.95 -12.53
CA ALA A 842 -2.62 19.26 -11.52
C ALA A 842 -4.00 18.86 -12.04
N ASP A 843 -4.69 19.74 -12.77
CA ASP A 843 -6.01 19.47 -13.34
C ASP A 843 -5.97 18.35 -14.39
N THR A 844 -4.88 18.27 -15.17
CA THR A 844 -4.67 17.17 -16.12
C THR A 844 -4.51 15.82 -15.39
N LEU A 845 -3.80 15.80 -14.26
CA LEU A 845 -3.63 14.60 -13.43
C LEU A 845 -4.92 14.23 -12.67
N ILE A 846 -5.66 15.23 -12.21
CA ILE A 846 -6.98 15.05 -11.58
C ILE A 846 -7.92 14.41 -12.57
N ALA A 847 -8.03 14.95 -13.80
CA ALA A 847 -8.93 14.42 -14.82
C ALA A 847 -8.67 12.93 -15.08
N ARG A 848 -7.40 12.54 -15.23
CA ARG A 848 -7.00 11.13 -15.38
C ARG A 848 -7.33 10.28 -14.15
N SER A 849 -7.10 10.80 -12.94
CA SER A 849 -7.41 10.10 -11.70
C SER A 849 -8.91 9.92 -11.48
N ILE A 850 -9.72 10.92 -11.85
CA ILE A 850 -11.18 10.87 -11.83
C ILE A 850 -11.68 9.83 -12.83
N GLU A 851 -11.22 9.88 -14.08
CA GLU A 851 -11.60 8.92 -15.10
C GLU A 851 -11.29 7.49 -14.67
N HIS A 852 -10.11 7.27 -14.07
CA HIS A 852 -9.74 5.98 -13.51
C HIS A 852 -10.67 5.53 -12.38
N THR A 853 -11.00 6.44 -11.45
CA THR A 853 -11.92 6.15 -10.35
C THR A 853 -13.30 5.78 -10.88
N GLN A 854 -13.80 6.51 -11.88
CA GLN A 854 -15.08 6.22 -12.54
C GLN A 854 -15.07 4.89 -13.28
N ARG A 855 -13.97 4.53 -13.97
CA ARG A 855 -13.81 3.20 -14.59
C ARG A 855 -13.84 2.09 -13.54
N ASN A 856 -13.18 2.29 -12.40
CA ASN A 856 -13.18 1.31 -11.32
C ASN A 856 -14.58 1.17 -10.68
N ASP A 857 -15.25 2.31 -10.43
CA ASP A 857 -16.64 2.33 -9.92
C ASP A 857 -17.59 1.59 -10.90
N ALA A 858 -17.41 1.79 -12.22
CA ALA A 858 -18.16 1.07 -13.25
C ALA A 858 -17.84 -0.43 -13.33
N ALA A 859 -16.56 -0.81 -13.18
CA ALA A 859 -16.12 -2.20 -13.16
C ALA A 859 -16.67 -2.94 -11.92
N MET A 860 -16.64 -2.31 -10.75
CA MET A 860 -17.24 -2.82 -9.52
C MET A 860 -18.75 -2.97 -9.64
N THR A 861 -19.41 -1.98 -10.24
CA THR A 861 -20.85 -2.06 -10.54
C THR A 861 -21.15 -3.26 -11.44
N THR A 862 -20.34 -3.49 -12.46
CA THR A 862 -20.48 -4.65 -13.37
C THR A 862 -20.21 -5.99 -12.66
N MET A 863 -19.24 -6.06 -11.75
CA MET A 863 -19.00 -7.27 -10.93
C MET A 863 -20.21 -7.61 -10.05
N MET A 864 -20.83 -6.61 -9.46
CA MET A 864 -22.00 -6.80 -8.61
C MET A 864 -23.30 -7.07 -9.39
N GLU A 865 -23.39 -6.59 -10.63
CA GLU A 865 -24.52 -6.83 -11.53
C GLU A 865 -24.40 -8.15 -12.31
N GLY A 866 -23.20 -8.74 -12.38
CA GLY A 866 -22.95 -10.00 -13.06
C GLY A 866 -23.73 -11.16 -12.45
N SER A 867 -24.42 -11.93 -13.29
CA SER A 867 -25.01 -13.21 -12.88
C SER A 867 -23.92 -14.15 -12.38
N ALA A 868 -24.27 -15.04 -11.44
CA ALA A 868 -23.39 -16.06 -10.86
C ALA A 868 -22.75 -17.05 -11.88
N GLN A 869 -22.93 -16.83 -13.19
CA GLN A 869 -22.44 -17.64 -14.31
C GLN A 869 -21.35 -16.95 -15.14
N ALA A 870 -20.73 -15.85 -14.67
CA ALA A 870 -19.61 -15.26 -15.39
C ALA A 870 -18.46 -16.28 -15.58
N GLN A 871 -18.18 -16.65 -16.84
CA GLN A 871 -17.18 -17.66 -17.20
C GLN A 871 -15.76 -17.28 -16.67
N PRO A 872 -14.90 -18.25 -16.30
CA PRO A 872 -13.53 -18.01 -15.80
C PRO A 872 -12.67 -17.11 -16.70
N ALA A 873 -12.90 -17.16 -18.03
CA ALA A 873 -12.23 -16.29 -18.99
C ALA A 873 -12.53 -14.78 -18.78
N ASN A 874 -13.73 -14.45 -18.30
CA ASN A 874 -14.09 -13.08 -17.94
C ASN A 874 -13.37 -12.61 -16.67
N MET A 875 -13.13 -13.51 -15.71
CA MET A 875 -12.37 -13.18 -14.50
C MET A 875 -10.90 -12.90 -14.82
N ALA A 876 -10.24 -13.73 -15.62
CA ALA A 876 -8.84 -13.49 -16.02
C ALA A 876 -8.67 -12.17 -16.80
N LYS A 877 -9.63 -11.83 -17.67
CA LYS A 877 -9.67 -10.52 -18.36
C LYS A 877 -9.84 -9.36 -17.38
N GLN A 878 -10.65 -9.56 -16.34
CA GLN A 878 -10.94 -8.56 -15.33
C GLN A 878 -9.77 -8.37 -14.35
N GLU A 879 -9.10 -9.44 -13.92
CA GLU A 879 -7.87 -9.39 -13.13
C GLU A 879 -6.77 -8.63 -13.88
N ARG A 880 -6.56 -8.93 -15.16
CA ARG A 880 -5.60 -8.17 -16.00
C ARG A 880 -5.97 -6.70 -16.11
N ALA A 881 -7.26 -6.38 -16.24
CA ALA A 881 -7.72 -5.00 -16.24
C ALA A 881 -7.46 -4.31 -14.89
N MET A 882 -7.64 -5.01 -13.76
CA MET A 882 -7.31 -4.51 -12.43
C MET A 882 -5.81 -4.27 -12.23
N VAL A 883 -4.94 -5.18 -12.70
CA VAL A 883 -3.48 -4.99 -12.64
C VAL A 883 -3.04 -3.79 -13.47
N SER A 884 -3.57 -3.64 -14.69
CA SER A 884 -3.31 -2.47 -15.55
C SER A 884 -3.78 -1.16 -14.88
N THR A 885 -4.93 -1.21 -14.20
CA THR A 885 -5.50 -0.12 -13.40
C THR A 885 -4.59 0.22 -12.22
N ASP A 886 -4.07 -0.76 -11.48
CA ASP A 886 -3.15 -0.52 -10.36
C ASP A 886 -1.80 0.07 -10.78
N ILE A 887 -1.28 -0.33 -11.95
CA ILE A 887 -0.08 0.30 -12.54
C ILE A 887 -0.36 1.77 -12.86
N ALA A 888 -1.49 2.06 -13.52
CA ALA A 888 -1.90 3.43 -13.84
C ALA A 888 -2.12 4.29 -12.58
N ARG A 889 -2.65 3.68 -11.51
CA ARG A 889 -2.80 4.33 -10.19
C ARG A 889 -1.44 4.65 -9.56
N GLY A 890 -0.48 3.72 -9.63
CA GLY A 890 0.89 3.93 -9.16
C GLY A 890 1.57 5.10 -9.85
N ASP A 891 1.43 5.18 -11.17
CA ASP A 891 1.91 6.29 -12.01
C ASP A 891 1.27 7.63 -11.65
N ALA A 892 -0.06 7.65 -11.52
CA ALA A 892 -0.80 8.87 -11.17
C ALA A 892 -0.45 9.36 -9.75
N SER A 893 -0.18 8.43 -8.82
CA SER A 893 0.29 8.77 -7.47
C SER A 893 1.68 9.39 -7.52
N TYR A 894 2.61 8.81 -8.28
CA TYR A 894 3.95 9.36 -8.47
C TYR A 894 3.88 10.77 -9.07
N ASP A 895 3.15 10.95 -10.17
CA ASP A 895 3.01 12.25 -10.83
C ASP A 895 2.49 13.34 -9.89
N ARG A 896 1.52 12.97 -9.05
CA ARG A 896 0.91 13.91 -8.12
C ARG A 896 1.86 14.26 -6.97
N GLU A 897 2.55 13.27 -6.40
CA GLU A 897 3.56 13.48 -5.36
C GLU A 897 4.69 14.38 -5.87
N GLU A 898 5.22 14.11 -7.06
CA GLU A 898 6.31 14.89 -7.65
C GLU A 898 5.87 16.28 -8.07
N LEU A 899 4.70 16.44 -8.71
CA LEU A 899 4.18 17.76 -9.06
C LEU A 899 4.00 18.63 -7.81
N ASN A 900 3.44 18.06 -6.73
CA ASN A 900 3.24 18.79 -5.48
C ASN A 900 4.57 19.18 -4.82
N ALA A 901 5.51 18.24 -4.75
CA ALA A 901 6.81 18.49 -4.14
C ALA A 901 7.63 19.52 -4.94
N ARG A 902 7.58 19.44 -6.27
CA ARG A 902 8.19 20.42 -7.18
C ARG A 902 7.60 21.81 -7.00
N ALA A 903 6.27 21.93 -6.99
CA ALA A 903 5.60 23.21 -6.79
C ALA A 903 6.06 23.87 -5.48
N LEU A 904 6.15 23.10 -4.39
CA LEU A 904 6.65 23.63 -3.10
C LEU A 904 8.12 24.06 -3.16
N ARG A 905 8.99 23.31 -3.86
CA ARG A 905 10.40 23.71 -4.06
C ARG A 905 10.53 25.00 -4.87
N GLN A 906 9.80 25.09 -5.98
CA GLN A 906 9.82 26.28 -6.84
C GLN A 906 9.26 27.50 -6.12
N LEU A 907 8.17 27.34 -5.35
CA LEU A 907 7.64 28.40 -4.50
C LEU A 907 8.66 28.85 -3.45
N ARG A 908 9.35 27.90 -2.79
CA ARG A 908 10.42 28.23 -1.84
C ARG A 908 11.54 29.04 -2.49
N ALA A 909 11.97 28.67 -3.70
CA ALA A 909 13.07 29.33 -4.40
C ALA A 909 12.78 30.80 -4.78
N VAL A 910 11.51 31.21 -4.84
CA VAL A 910 11.10 32.61 -5.10
C VAL A 910 11.06 33.45 -3.82
N LEU A 911 11.04 32.82 -2.65
CA LEU A 911 10.87 33.46 -1.36
C LEU A 911 12.21 33.61 -0.63
N SER A 912 12.30 34.58 0.27
CA SER A 912 13.37 34.60 1.27
C SER A 912 13.20 33.45 2.26
N ALA A 913 14.26 33.06 2.96
CA ALA A 913 14.19 32.00 3.97
C ALA A 913 13.17 32.31 5.08
N GLU A 914 13.05 33.58 5.49
CA GLU A 914 12.07 34.04 6.48
C GLU A 914 10.63 33.95 5.94
N GLN A 915 10.41 34.36 4.69
CA GLN A 915 9.11 34.26 4.02
C GLN A 915 8.69 32.79 3.85
N ALA A 916 9.60 31.91 3.43
CA ALA A 916 9.33 30.49 3.28
C ALA A 916 9.00 29.81 4.62
N LYS A 917 9.70 30.19 5.71
CA LYS A 917 9.40 29.75 7.07
C LYS A 917 8.00 30.22 7.51
N ALA A 918 7.68 31.51 7.29
CA ALA A 918 6.38 32.08 7.63
C ALA A 918 5.22 31.41 6.88
N ALA A 919 5.42 31.07 5.60
CA ALA A 919 4.43 30.37 4.79
C ALA A 919 4.36 28.84 5.05
N LYS A 920 5.23 28.29 5.92
CA LYS A 920 5.38 26.86 6.19
C LYS A 920 5.67 26.03 4.92
N VAL A 921 6.66 26.48 4.14
CA VAL A 921 7.04 25.86 2.85
C VAL A 921 8.47 25.27 2.91
N ASN A 922 9.09 25.16 4.09
CA ASN A 922 10.47 24.67 4.27
C ASN A 922 10.66 23.15 4.11
#